data_AF-A0A6I9N080-F1
#
_entry.id   AF-A0A6I9N080-F1
#
_cell.length_a   1.000
_cell.length_b   1.000
_cell.length_c   1.000
_cell.angle_alpha   90.00
_cell.angle_beta   90.00
_cell.angle_gamma   90.00
#
_symmetry.space_group_name_H-M   'P 1'
#
loop_
_entity.id
_entity.type
_entity.pdbx_description
1 polymer ?
#
loop_
_entity_poly.entity_id
_entity_poly.type
_entity_poly.pdbx_seq_one_letter_code
_entity_poly.pdbx_strand_id
1 'polypeptide(L)'
;MLNGSQFVEAVGRLGFPAASSLKASDFDWLFDCAPENLHFLRFVCRTLNQSNVLTAEEAYAIQELRKSGKPFLDEAALGEVLKTIGPSDGSSANILGPSSSSSSSVFAAEGDVAIEDLEAELQALRKEKELKQRRYNQLQLVAISRADVDLRLSAELESAACKLKEASAAIRAENADTNALLQNLTDEITKLASYLPVQPATQKESKSSSNTSKSPTVLLSQLPLDPYLHQEELNTKTLSAFTQKQFFQGISDIVETSCSERFQVLDLSSCEDGEDEETEHKGKEMEERVVERRRTEMARLQWAHIVAQHQLMQATAEEKSVKAGLEWLSEKSAHTKSISSSSSLHVREVVSRKELQAVEAELEALLQGPVPAALRESARLLNVPVVRGDLALQLARQDYYTSRQDQVRDYLLRQKASFDMVRLGQEMELRRWRTGLKQLGEINSRLVMEGGATTLRIESLAHPDLAINPRPNPIISCKDAAFSRLLQILDHDSEHGRSKPFRTYEALDHSARDLAGNLQVTRDALAGAGREQYYTAARLYGDCEALHRAMYTELQQLLLGPQELTVQLVEAESQLQSLQHLMQEIMGEAKAKRSQLERNALLRRERELYIYFHLDQQLLQKVVEELEGKMAAKRGQQ
;
A
#
# COMPACT_ATOMS: atom_id res chain seq x y z
N MET A 1 28.60 8.45 58.15
CA MET A 1 27.51 8.76 59.10
C MET A 1 27.70 7.85 60.31
N LEU A 2 27.57 8.39 61.52
CA LEU A 2 27.61 7.59 62.76
C LEU A 2 26.21 7.01 62.94
N ASN A 3 26.12 5.70 63.18
CA ASN A 3 24.85 4.98 63.29
C ASN A 3 24.86 4.17 64.60
N GLY A 4 23.70 3.66 65.02
CA GLY A 4 23.51 2.86 66.24
C GLY A 4 24.45 1.65 66.32
N SER A 5 24.86 1.08 65.18
CA SER A 5 25.85 0.00 65.14
C SER A 5 27.23 0.39 65.67
N GLN A 6 27.71 1.59 65.33
CA GLN A 6 29.01 2.09 65.82
C GLN A 6 28.95 2.45 67.31
N PHE A 7 27.78 2.81 67.81
CA PHE A 7 27.55 3.06 69.24
C PHE A 7 27.58 1.76 70.04
N VAL A 8 26.86 0.71 69.61
CA VAL A 8 26.87 -0.60 70.27
C VAL A 8 28.28 -1.21 70.25
N GLU A 9 29.02 -1.04 69.16
CA GLU A 9 30.41 -1.45 69.06
C GLU A 9 31.31 -0.71 70.07
N ALA A 10 31.15 0.62 70.21
CA ALA A 10 31.90 1.41 71.18
C ALA A 10 31.56 1.02 72.64
N VAL A 11 30.29 0.75 72.95
CA VAL A 11 29.85 0.26 74.27
C VAL A 11 30.43 -1.14 74.55
N GLY A 12 30.52 -2.00 73.53
CA GLY A 12 31.24 -3.27 73.62
C GLY A 12 32.74 -3.09 73.88
N ARG A 13 33.40 -2.14 73.19
CA ARG A 13 34.81 -1.79 73.44
C ARG A 13 35.04 -1.27 74.86
N LEU A 14 34.05 -0.68 75.52
CA LEU A 14 34.11 -0.21 76.90
C LEU A 14 33.89 -1.31 77.96
N GLY A 15 33.59 -2.55 77.54
CA GLY A 15 33.49 -3.70 78.45
C GLY A 15 32.12 -3.86 79.12
N PHE A 16 31.04 -3.33 78.54
CA PHE A 16 29.69 -3.51 79.09
C PHE A 16 29.23 -4.99 78.98
N PRO A 17 28.84 -5.65 80.09
CA PRO A 17 28.66 -7.10 80.13
C PRO A 17 27.49 -7.63 79.29
N ALA A 18 26.51 -6.78 78.93
CA ALA A 18 25.38 -7.13 78.08
C ALA A 18 25.47 -6.51 76.67
N ALA A 19 26.65 -6.07 76.22
CA ALA A 19 26.81 -5.41 74.93
C ALA A 19 26.41 -6.29 73.72
N SER A 20 26.56 -7.62 73.86
CA SER A 20 26.20 -8.59 72.81
C SER A 20 24.70 -8.87 72.69
N SER A 21 23.87 -8.43 73.64
CA SER A 21 22.40 -8.57 73.56
C SER A 21 21.69 -7.32 73.02
N LEU A 22 22.42 -6.22 72.84
CA LEU A 22 21.88 -4.95 72.35
C LEU A 22 21.77 -4.96 70.82
N LYS A 23 20.59 -4.59 70.30
CA LYS A 23 20.37 -4.46 68.86
C LYS A 23 20.75 -3.06 68.38
N ALA A 24 21.52 -2.98 67.31
CA ALA A 24 21.96 -1.72 66.72
C ALA A 24 20.80 -0.81 66.28
N SER A 25 19.69 -1.39 65.83
CA SER A 25 18.49 -0.68 65.37
C SER A 25 17.81 0.15 66.46
N ASP A 26 17.96 -0.24 67.72
CA ASP A 26 17.26 0.39 68.85
C ASP A 26 17.95 1.69 69.28
N PHE A 27 19.14 1.99 68.71
CA PHE A 27 19.96 3.16 69.02
C PHE A 27 20.14 4.13 67.84
N ASP A 28 19.55 3.82 66.68
CA ASP A 28 19.64 4.71 65.50
C ASP A 28 18.97 6.07 65.77
N TRP A 29 17.87 6.10 66.54
CA TRP A 29 17.17 7.34 66.92
C TRP A 29 18.04 8.34 67.70
N LEU A 30 19.10 7.88 68.37
CA LEU A 30 20.02 8.72 69.15
C LEU A 30 20.84 9.65 68.25
N PHE A 31 21.04 9.25 66.99
CA PHE A 31 21.79 10.01 65.98
C PHE A 31 20.89 10.91 65.13
N ASP A 32 19.58 10.70 65.18
CA ASP A 32 18.58 11.49 64.46
C ASP A 32 18.08 12.71 65.27
N CYS A 33 18.18 12.67 66.61
CA CYS A 33 17.71 13.74 67.50
C CYS A 33 18.82 14.76 67.87
N ALA A 34 18.76 15.94 67.24
CA ALA A 34 19.51 17.17 67.52
C ALA A 34 21.05 17.19 67.27
N PRO A 35 21.58 18.20 66.56
CA PRO A 35 23.01 18.26 66.19
C PRO A 35 23.97 18.51 67.35
N GLU A 36 23.47 19.01 68.49
CA GLU A 36 24.30 19.35 69.66
C GLU A 36 24.90 18.10 70.34
N ASN A 37 24.18 16.97 70.31
CA ASN A 37 24.63 15.71 70.91
C ASN A 37 25.57 14.91 70.00
N LEU A 38 25.66 15.24 68.72
CA LEU A 38 26.50 14.50 67.76
C LEU A 38 27.99 14.62 68.08
N HIS A 39 28.44 15.78 68.60
CA HIS A 39 29.84 15.94 69.00
C HIS A 39 30.19 15.06 70.21
N PHE A 40 29.29 14.98 71.19
CA PHE A 40 29.43 14.10 72.34
C PHE A 40 29.40 12.62 71.94
N LEU A 41 28.44 12.20 71.11
CA LEU A 41 28.34 10.82 70.62
C LEU A 41 29.54 10.43 69.75
N ARG A 42 30.07 11.37 68.94
CA ARG A 42 31.29 11.15 68.17
C ARG A 42 32.50 10.98 69.06
N PHE A 43 32.59 11.73 70.16
CA PHE A 43 33.63 11.56 71.16
C PHE A 43 33.54 10.18 71.83
N VAL A 44 32.35 9.76 72.25
CA VAL A 44 32.10 8.44 72.85
C VAL A 44 32.48 7.30 71.90
N CYS A 45 32.02 7.35 70.64
CA CYS A 45 32.24 6.24 69.69
C CYS A 45 33.69 6.12 69.17
N ARG A 46 34.48 7.20 69.22
CA ARG A 46 35.84 7.23 68.64
C ARG A 46 36.97 7.31 69.66
N THR A 47 36.72 7.87 70.84
CA THR A 47 37.80 8.28 71.76
C THR A 47 37.79 7.49 73.07
N LEU A 48 36.63 6.96 73.48
CA LEU A 48 36.54 6.16 74.69
C LEU A 48 36.92 4.71 74.42
N ASN A 49 37.87 4.19 75.21
CA ASN A 49 38.37 2.82 75.18
C ASN A 49 38.38 2.23 76.60
N GLN A 50 38.66 0.93 76.73
CA GLN A 50 38.77 0.20 78.01
C GLN A 50 39.68 0.88 79.05
N SER A 51 40.70 1.64 78.63
CA SER A 51 41.59 2.40 79.52
C SER A 51 40.93 3.57 80.25
N ASN A 52 39.75 3.99 79.80
CA ASN A 52 39.04 5.16 80.34
C ASN A 52 37.93 4.74 81.31
N VAL A 53 37.75 3.43 81.51
CA VAL A 53 36.77 2.86 82.44
C VAL A 53 37.52 2.48 83.70
N LEU A 54 37.11 3.06 84.84
CA LEU A 54 37.71 2.77 86.14
C LEU A 54 37.58 1.27 86.44
N THR A 55 38.72 0.63 86.69
CA THR A 55 38.73 -0.77 87.10
C THR A 55 38.19 -0.90 88.53
N ALA A 56 37.66 -2.07 88.90
CA ALA A 56 37.11 -2.30 90.24
C ALA A 56 38.16 -2.09 91.36
N GLU A 57 39.44 -2.31 91.05
CA GLU A 57 40.57 -2.09 91.94
C GLU A 57 40.87 -0.60 92.14
N GLU A 58 40.86 0.20 91.06
CA GLU A 58 41.03 1.65 91.12
C GLU A 58 39.85 2.34 91.82
N ALA A 59 38.62 1.85 91.60
CA ALA A 59 37.44 2.35 92.30
C ALA A 59 37.52 2.06 93.82
N TYR A 60 38.07 0.90 94.20
CA TYR A 60 38.33 0.57 95.61
C TYR A 60 39.44 1.46 96.20
N ALA A 61 40.54 1.66 95.48
CA ALA A 61 41.64 2.54 95.89
C ALA A 61 41.20 4.01 96.03
N ILE A 62 40.30 4.50 95.16
CA ILE A 62 39.70 5.84 95.27
C ILE A 62 38.75 5.94 96.46
N GLN A 63 37.97 4.89 96.76
CA GLN A 63 37.14 4.85 97.98
C GLN A 63 38.00 4.79 99.26
N GLU A 64 39.12 4.08 99.24
CA GLU A 64 40.10 4.04 100.33
C GLU A 64 40.78 5.40 100.52
N LEU A 65 41.15 6.08 99.44
CA LEU A 65 41.70 7.43 99.46
C LEU A 65 40.69 8.46 99.98
N ARG A 66 39.41 8.36 99.61
CA ARG A 66 38.33 9.19 100.19
C ARG A 66 38.12 8.91 101.68
N LYS A 67 38.20 7.66 102.12
CA LYS A 67 38.15 7.27 103.54
C LYS A 67 39.40 7.73 104.31
N SER A 68 40.52 7.96 103.63
CA SER A 68 41.81 8.38 104.22
C SER A 68 41.95 9.89 104.50
N GLY A 69 40.96 10.71 104.10
CA GLY A 69 40.87 12.13 104.51
C GLY A 69 41.95 13.07 103.98
N LYS A 70 42.75 12.68 102.98
CA LYS A 70 43.76 13.56 102.34
C LYS A 70 43.10 14.50 101.31
N PRO A 71 43.55 15.77 101.19
CA PRO A 71 42.96 16.72 100.25
C PRO A 71 43.18 16.26 98.81
N PHE A 72 42.09 16.17 98.05
CA PHE A 72 42.10 15.90 96.62
C PHE A 72 42.40 17.20 95.86
N LEU A 73 43.18 17.11 94.78
CA LEU A 73 43.32 18.22 93.82
C LEU A 73 42.01 18.32 93.04
N ASP A 74 41.10 19.15 93.54
CA ASP A 74 39.85 19.48 92.86
C ASP A 74 40.11 20.44 91.70
N GLU A 75 39.21 20.49 90.72
CA GLU A 75 39.31 21.33 89.52
C GLU A 75 39.51 22.82 89.88
N ALA A 76 38.93 23.24 91.02
CA ALA A 76 39.14 24.56 91.60
C ALA A 76 40.57 24.81 92.12
N ALA A 77 41.23 23.80 92.71
CA ALA A 77 42.59 23.90 93.24
C ALA A 77 43.65 23.85 92.11
N LEU A 78 43.39 23.11 91.04
CA LEU A 78 44.24 23.10 89.84
C LEU A 78 44.11 24.40 89.03
N GLY A 79 42.91 24.99 89.01
CA GLY A 79 42.66 26.31 88.42
C GLY A 79 43.38 27.47 89.12
N GLU A 80 43.64 27.37 90.43
CA GLU A 80 44.44 28.37 91.17
C GLU A 80 45.95 28.22 90.92
N VAL A 81 46.45 26.99 90.77
CA VAL A 81 47.86 26.73 90.44
C VAL A 81 48.19 27.10 88.98
N LEU A 82 47.23 27.00 88.07
CA LEU A 82 47.41 27.45 86.68
C LEU A 82 47.29 28.97 86.51
N LYS A 83 46.63 29.68 87.44
CA LYS A 83 46.59 31.16 87.46
C LYS A 83 47.89 31.82 87.94
N THR A 84 48.74 31.10 88.69
CA THR A 84 50.07 31.61 89.10
C THR A 84 51.13 31.45 88.01
N ILE A 85 50.80 30.81 86.88
CA ILE A 85 51.68 30.58 85.74
C ILE A 85 51.02 31.19 84.49
N GLY A 86 50.93 32.52 84.45
CA GLY A 86 50.52 33.32 83.29
C GLY A 86 51.66 34.23 82.81
N PRO A 87 51.74 34.56 81.50
CA PRO A 87 52.97 34.97 80.82
C PRO A 87 53.33 36.44 81.05
N SER A 88 54.62 36.68 81.32
CA SER A 88 55.22 38.02 81.37
C SER A 88 55.46 38.54 79.95
N ASP A 89 54.53 39.34 79.44
CA ASP A 89 54.76 40.22 78.29
C ASP A 89 55.56 41.45 78.75
N GLY A 90 56.70 41.66 78.12
CA GLY A 90 57.57 42.79 78.40
C GLY A 90 57.05 44.09 77.80
N SER A 91 56.98 45.16 78.60
CA SER A 91 57.30 46.52 78.16
C SER A 91 57.37 47.52 79.33
N SER A 92 58.40 48.38 79.25
CA SER A 92 58.49 49.75 79.80
C SER A 92 58.88 50.02 81.27
N ALA A 93 60.13 50.52 81.37
CA ALA A 93 60.53 51.81 81.95
C ALA A 93 60.44 52.08 83.46
N ASN A 94 61.64 52.21 84.05
CA ASN A 94 62.09 53.21 85.04
C ASN A 94 61.04 53.81 86.00
N ILE A 95 61.17 53.56 87.31
CA ILE A 95 61.38 54.58 88.37
C ILE A 95 62.11 53.91 89.57
N LEU A 96 63.07 54.66 90.12
CA LEU A 96 64.00 54.33 91.20
C LEU A 96 63.35 54.12 92.60
N GLY A 97 63.65 52.98 93.21
CA GLY A 97 64.16 52.77 94.59
C GLY A 97 63.23 52.96 95.80
N PRO A 98 63.65 52.53 97.02
CA PRO A 98 64.74 51.62 97.36
C PRO A 98 64.39 50.51 98.40
N SER A 99 65.19 49.45 98.36
CA SER A 99 65.75 48.70 99.51
C SER A 99 64.83 48.19 100.63
N SER A 100 64.70 46.86 100.72
CA SER A 100 65.24 46.00 101.80
C SER A 100 64.77 44.56 101.53
N SER A 101 65.64 43.58 101.24
CA SER A 101 66.47 42.83 102.21
C SER A 101 65.58 41.99 103.15
N SER A 102 65.69 40.68 103.33
CA SER A 102 66.69 39.63 103.04
C SER A 102 65.98 38.28 103.25
N SER A 103 66.44 37.14 102.73
CA SER A 103 67.39 36.25 103.43
C SER A 103 67.83 35.15 102.46
N SER A 104 69.12 35.11 102.07
CA SER A 104 70.21 34.33 102.69
C SER A 104 70.18 32.85 102.29
N SER A 105 71.07 32.40 101.38
CA SER A 105 72.46 31.94 101.65
C SER A 105 72.47 30.71 102.58
N VAL A 106 73.02 29.57 102.17
CA VAL A 106 74.45 29.16 102.19
C VAL A 106 74.65 28.11 101.08
N PHE A 107 75.64 28.08 100.17
CA PHE A 107 77.08 28.26 100.27
C PHE A 107 77.63 28.83 98.95
N ALA A 108 78.44 29.88 99.07
CA ALA A 108 79.45 30.20 98.07
C ALA A 108 80.73 29.44 98.42
N ALA A 109 81.31 28.79 97.41
CA ALA A 109 82.76 28.70 97.29
C ALA A 109 83.07 29.35 95.94
N GLU A 110 83.71 30.52 95.98
CA GLU A 110 84.32 31.16 94.83
C GLU A 110 85.26 30.18 94.12
N GLY A 111 84.86 29.74 92.93
CA GLY A 111 85.77 29.62 91.80
C GLY A 111 85.41 30.77 90.88
N ASP A 112 86.37 31.65 90.58
CA ASP A 112 86.28 32.64 89.52
C ASP A 112 85.77 31.96 88.25
N VAL A 113 84.49 32.12 87.92
CA VAL A 113 84.04 31.93 86.53
C VAL A 113 84.57 33.16 85.82
N ALA A 114 85.71 33.01 85.15
CA ALA A 114 86.32 34.08 84.40
C ALA A 114 85.25 34.66 83.45
N ILE A 115 85.20 35.98 83.31
CA ILE A 115 84.28 36.66 82.39
C ILE A 115 84.37 36.05 80.97
N GLU A 116 85.55 35.53 80.62
CA GLU A 116 85.81 34.78 79.39
C GLU A 116 84.97 33.48 79.25
N ASP A 117 84.73 32.74 80.34
CA ASP A 117 83.91 31.51 80.31
C ASP A 117 82.43 31.83 80.09
N LEU A 118 81.92 32.90 80.72
CA LEU A 118 80.55 33.39 80.49
C LEU A 118 80.37 33.98 79.09
N GLU A 119 81.39 34.65 78.54
CA GLU A 119 81.38 35.11 77.16
C GLU A 119 81.41 33.95 76.15
N ALA A 120 82.20 32.91 76.44
CA ALA A 120 82.23 31.69 75.64
C ALA A 120 80.88 30.96 75.67
N GLU A 121 80.23 30.89 76.84
CA GLU A 121 78.91 30.28 76.99
C GLU A 121 77.80 31.10 76.28
N LEU A 122 77.85 32.44 76.36
CA LEU A 122 76.95 33.31 75.58
C LEU A 122 77.14 33.15 74.07
N GLN A 123 78.39 33.01 73.60
CA GLN A 123 78.66 32.73 72.19
C GLN A 123 78.17 31.34 71.77
N ALA A 124 78.29 30.33 72.64
CA ALA A 124 77.77 28.99 72.40
C ALA A 124 76.23 28.99 72.30
N LEU A 125 75.54 29.67 73.24
CA LEU A 125 74.09 29.81 73.23
C LEU A 125 73.58 30.60 72.02
N ARG A 126 74.31 31.63 71.56
CA ARG A 126 73.97 32.36 70.32
C ARG A 126 74.07 31.44 69.09
N LYS A 127 75.13 30.62 68.99
CA LYS A 127 75.27 29.62 67.92
C LYS A 127 74.16 28.57 67.99
N GLU A 128 73.78 28.12 69.18
CA GLU A 128 72.68 27.17 69.36
C GLU A 128 71.32 27.77 68.96
N LYS A 129 71.06 29.04 69.31
CA LYS A 129 69.86 29.77 68.89
C LYS A 129 69.79 29.88 67.36
N GLU A 130 70.88 30.25 66.70
CA GLU A 130 70.93 30.31 65.23
C GLU A 130 70.67 28.95 64.59
N LEU A 131 71.23 27.86 65.14
CA LEU A 131 70.96 26.51 64.67
C LEU A 131 69.49 26.11 64.84
N LYS A 132 68.87 26.42 65.99
CA LYS A 132 67.44 26.17 66.22
C LYS A 132 66.57 26.99 65.27
N GLN A 133 66.91 28.25 65.00
CA GLN A 133 66.21 29.09 64.03
C GLN A 133 66.31 28.51 62.61
N ARG A 134 67.49 28.03 62.19
CA ARG A 134 67.68 27.39 60.87
C ARG A 134 66.87 26.10 60.75
N ARG A 135 66.85 25.26 61.79
CA ARG A 135 66.05 24.02 61.82
C ARG A 135 64.55 24.33 61.78
N TYR A 136 64.10 25.34 62.53
CA TYR A 136 62.71 25.80 62.50
C TYR A 136 62.30 26.26 61.10
N ASN A 137 63.11 27.11 60.46
CA ASN A 137 62.84 27.59 59.10
C ASN A 137 62.82 26.44 58.07
N GLN A 138 63.71 25.46 58.20
CA GLN A 138 63.69 24.25 57.37
C GLN A 138 62.41 23.44 57.59
N LEU A 139 61.99 23.22 58.83
CA LEU A 139 60.76 22.51 59.13
C LEU A 139 59.53 23.26 58.64
N GLN A 140 59.52 24.59 58.73
CA GLN A 140 58.43 25.43 58.22
C GLN A 140 58.32 25.34 56.69
N LEU A 141 59.45 25.37 55.97
CA LEU A 141 59.47 25.17 54.51
C LEU A 141 58.95 23.78 54.14
N VAL A 142 59.35 22.72 54.87
CA VAL A 142 58.84 21.37 54.64
C VAL A 142 57.33 21.29 54.91
N ALA A 143 56.85 21.92 55.99
CA ALA A 143 55.43 21.96 56.32
C ALA A 143 54.59 22.67 55.25
N ILE A 144 55.07 23.80 54.73
CA ILE A 144 54.42 24.53 53.62
C ILE A 144 54.42 23.68 52.36
N SER A 145 55.55 23.07 52.00
CA SER A 145 55.63 22.22 50.80
C SER A 145 54.70 21.01 50.86
N ARG A 146 54.50 20.44 52.06
CA ARG A 146 53.57 19.34 52.27
C ARG A 146 52.11 19.81 52.15
N ALA A 147 51.77 20.96 52.73
CA ALA A 147 50.44 21.54 52.61
C ALA A 147 50.07 21.86 51.15
N ASP A 148 51.02 22.36 50.35
CA ASP A 148 50.82 22.61 48.92
C ASP A 148 50.55 21.32 48.14
N VAL A 149 51.27 20.23 48.46
CA VAL A 149 51.03 18.91 47.85
C VAL A 149 49.66 18.37 48.25
N ASP A 150 49.29 18.47 49.53
CA ASP A 150 47.99 18.02 50.01
C ASP A 150 46.83 18.79 49.35
N LEU A 151 46.98 20.10 49.13
CA LEU A 151 46.02 20.92 48.38
C LEU A 151 45.91 20.46 46.92
N ARG A 152 47.02 20.23 46.23
CA ARG A 152 46.98 19.72 44.84
C ARG A 152 46.30 18.36 44.74
N LEU A 153 46.64 17.44 45.64
CA LEU A 153 46.01 16.11 45.70
C LEU A 153 44.50 16.21 45.96
N SER A 154 44.07 17.11 46.85
CA SER A 154 42.63 17.34 47.08
C SER A 154 41.91 17.87 45.83
N ALA A 155 42.51 18.81 45.10
CA ALA A 155 41.94 19.34 43.86
C ALA A 155 41.88 18.26 42.74
N GLU A 156 42.90 17.42 42.64
CA GLU A 156 42.89 16.28 41.71
C GLU A 156 41.80 15.26 42.07
N LEU A 157 41.64 14.92 43.35
CA LEU A 157 40.58 14.04 43.83
C LEU A 157 39.18 14.60 43.54
N GLU A 158 38.96 15.90 43.78
CA GLU A 158 37.69 16.54 43.45
C GLU A 158 37.42 16.54 41.94
N SER A 159 38.43 16.84 41.12
CA SER A 159 38.30 16.79 39.66
C SER A 159 37.98 15.39 39.14
N ALA A 160 38.60 14.35 39.72
CA ALA A 160 38.34 12.96 39.39
C ALA A 160 36.93 12.54 39.83
N ALA A 161 36.48 12.99 41.01
CA ALA A 161 35.14 12.77 41.51
C ALA A 161 34.07 13.43 40.62
N CYS A 162 34.33 14.64 40.10
CA CYS A 162 33.46 15.30 39.13
C CYS A 162 33.37 14.52 37.81
N LYS A 163 34.52 14.13 37.23
CA LYS A 163 34.55 13.30 36.00
C LYS A 163 33.83 11.97 36.17
N LEU A 164 33.99 11.32 37.33
CA LEU A 164 33.27 10.08 37.64
C LEU A 164 31.75 10.29 37.70
N LYS A 165 31.30 11.40 38.33
CA LYS A 165 29.88 11.75 38.37
C LYS A 165 29.32 12.00 36.97
N GLU A 166 30.02 12.74 36.13
CA GLU A 166 29.63 12.99 34.74
C GLU A 166 29.55 11.70 33.92
N ALA A 167 30.58 10.84 34.00
CA ALA A 167 30.57 9.54 33.34
C ALA A 167 29.41 8.66 33.84
N SER A 168 29.13 8.66 35.15
CA SER A 168 28.01 7.90 35.71
C SER A 168 26.64 8.43 35.24
N ALA A 169 26.51 9.74 35.02
CA ALA A 169 25.31 10.35 34.47
C ALA A 169 25.13 10.02 32.98
N ALA A 170 26.21 10.03 32.20
CA ALA A 170 26.20 9.64 30.79
C ALA A 170 25.79 8.17 30.61
N ILE A 171 26.39 7.26 31.39
CA ILE A 171 26.01 5.83 31.38
C ILE A 171 24.54 5.65 31.78
N ARG A 172 24.04 6.43 32.74
CA ARG A 172 22.63 6.36 33.14
C ARG A 172 21.70 6.84 32.03
N ALA A 173 22.07 7.89 31.30
CA ALA A 173 21.31 8.38 30.15
C ALA A 173 21.29 7.34 29.02
N GLU A 174 22.44 6.77 28.67
CA GLU A 174 22.53 5.71 27.65
C GLU A 174 21.74 4.45 28.07
N ASN A 175 21.77 4.08 29.35
CA ASN A 175 20.93 3.01 29.89
C ASN A 175 19.42 3.33 29.78
N ALA A 176 19.02 4.58 29.96
CA ALA A 176 17.63 4.98 29.77
C ALA A 176 17.22 4.91 28.28
N ASP A 177 18.08 5.39 27.38
CA ASP A 177 17.86 5.36 25.94
C ASP A 177 17.79 3.94 25.39
N THR A 178 18.72 3.07 25.81
CA THR A 178 18.72 1.64 25.46
C THR A 178 17.49 0.93 26.00
N ASN A 179 17.07 1.20 27.24
CA ASN A 179 15.82 0.65 27.78
C ASN A 179 14.59 1.14 26.99
N ALA A 180 14.55 2.41 26.57
CA ALA A 180 13.48 2.92 25.72
C ALA A 180 13.47 2.23 24.35
N LEU A 181 14.64 2.00 23.74
CA LEU A 181 14.77 1.25 22.50
C LEU A 181 14.34 -0.22 22.65
N LEU A 182 14.71 -0.87 23.76
CA LEU A 182 14.27 -2.24 24.07
C LEU A 182 12.76 -2.31 24.29
N GLN A 183 12.17 -1.31 24.95
CA GLN A 183 10.72 -1.24 25.12
C GLN A 183 10.02 -1.05 23.77
N ASN A 184 10.51 -0.15 22.91
CA ASN A 184 10.01 0.02 21.55
C ASN A 184 10.14 -1.29 20.74
N LEU A 185 11.27 -1.99 20.85
CA LEU A 185 11.46 -3.28 20.19
C LEU A 185 10.48 -4.34 20.73
N THR A 186 10.22 -4.34 22.04
CA THR A 186 9.24 -5.23 22.66
C THR A 186 7.82 -4.91 22.19
N ASP A 187 7.50 -3.63 22.01
CA ASP A 187 6.22 -3.18 21.45
C ASP A 187 6.09 -3.60 19.98
N GLU A 188 7.15 -3.51 19.18
CA GLU A 188 7.15 -4.00 17.80
C GLU A 188 7.11 -5.54 17.73
N ILE A 189 7.78 -6.25 18.63
CA ILE A 189 7.70 -7.71 18.76
C ILE A 189 6.30 -8.14 19.20
N THR A 190 5.65 -7.41 20.09
CA THR A 190 4.27 -7.71 20.51
C THR A 190 3.27 -7.37 19.41
N LYS A 191 3.48 -6.31 18.62
CA LYS A 191 2.75 -6.08 17.36
C LYS A 191 2.97 -7.23 16.38
N LEU A 192 4.21 -7.65 16.15
CA LEU A 192 4.56 -8.82 15.31
C LEU A 192 3.92 -10.12 15.82
N ALA A 193 3.96 -10.36 17.13
CA ALA A 193 3.31 -11.49 17.77
C ALA A 193 1.79 -11.42 17.67
N SER A 194 1.19 -10.23 17.65
CA SER A 194 -0.25 -10.07 17.38
C SER A 194 -0.64 -10.46 15.95
N TYR A 195 0.31 -10.47 15.00
CA TYR A 195 0.12 -10.99 13.64
C TYR A 195 0.35 -12.51 13.53
N LEU A 196 0.87 -13.16 14.57
CA LEU A 196 1.10 -14.62 14.64
C LEU A 196 0.07 -15.25 15.61
N PRO A 197 -0.84 -16.13 15.14
CA PRO A 197 -1.78 -16.79 16.04
C PRO A 197 -1.04 -17.81 16.90
N VAL A 198 -0.75 -17.46 18.15
CA VAL A 198 -0.52 -18.44 19.21
C VAL A 198 -1.88 -19.07 19.50
N GLN A 199 -2.12 -20.27 19.00
CA GLN A 199 -3.20 -21.12 19.50
C GLN A 199 -2.77 -21.68 20.88
N PRO A 200 -3.44 -21.34 21.98
CA PRO A 200 -3.63 -22.32 23.04
C PRO A 200 -4.73 -23.27 22.58
N ALA A 201 -4.38 -24.54 22.49
CA ALA A 201 -5.34 -25.61 22.29
C ALA A 201 -6.44 -25.55 23.38
N THR A 202 -7.65 -25.93 22.96
CA THR A 202 -8.76 -26.43 23.79
C THR A 202 -9.43 -25.47 24.78
N GLN A 203 -10.64 -24.97 24.45
CA GLN A 203 -11.92 -25.60 24.84
C GLN A 203 -13.13 -24.80 24.28
N LYS A 204 -14.26 -25.50 24.25
CA LYS A 204 -15.48 -25.28 23.47
C LYS A 204 -16.43 -24.22 24.02
N GLU A 205 -17.31 -23.79 23.11
CA GLU A 205 -18.71 -23.36 23.28
C GLU A 205 -19.02 -21.96 23.82
N SER A 206 -19.55 -21.09 22.95
CA SER A 206 -21.00 -20.78 22.89
C SER A 206 -21.33 -19.68 21.88
N LYS A 207 -22.55 -19.75 21.35
CA LYS A 207 -23.11 -18.95 20.25
C LYS A 207 -23.52 -17.55 20.73
N SER A 208 -23.29 -16.51 19.91
CA SER A 208 -24.33 -15.68 19.27
C SER A 208 -23.89 -14.24 18.95
N SER A 209 -24.15 -13.87 17.69
CA SER A 209 -24.46 -12.55 17.11
C SER A 209 -23.52 -11.34 17.30
N SER A 210 -23.02 -10.95 16.12
CA SER A 210 -22.88 -9.59 15.58
C SER A 210 -21.56 -8.83 15.78
N ASN A 211 -20.97 -8.62 14.61
CA ASN A 211 -20.20 -7.47 14.16
C ASN A 211 -18.68 -7.45 14.42
N THR A 212 -17.99 -7.38 13.27
CA THR A 212 -16.55 -7.26 13.04
C THR A 212 -15.76 -8.54 13.31
N SER A 213 -15.96 -9.54 12.45
CA SER A 213 -14.89 -10.47 12.15
C SER A 213 -13.72 -9.66 11.58
N LYS A 214 -12.78 -9.28 12.43
CA LYS A 214 -11.37 -9.19 12.05
C LYS A 214 -10.97 -10.61 11.63
N SER A 215 -11.39 -11.02 10.43
CA SER A 215 -10.73 -12.12 9.75
C SER A 215 -9.25 -11.75 9.75
N PRO A 216 -8.35 -12.64 10.19
CA PRO A 216 -6.93 -12.36 10.04
C PRO A 216 -6.68 -12.06 8.56
N THR A 217 -5.67 -11.28 8.25
CA THR A 217 -5.19 -11.11 6.88
C THR A 217 -4.57 -12.45 6.46
N VAL A 218 -5.42 -13.45 6.21
CA VAL A 218 -5.05 -14.81 5.86
C VAL A 218 -4.47 -14.76 4.46
N LEU A 219 -3.27 -15.31 4.31
CA LEU A 219 -2.61 -15.47 3.02
C LEU A 219 -3.53 -16.25 2.09
N LEU A 220 -3.52 -15.92 0.80
CA LEU A 220 -4.38 -16.60 -0.17
C LEU A 220 -4.05 -18.10 -0.23
N SER A 221 -2.78 -18.45 0.01
CA SER A 221 -2.32 -19.84 0.14
C SER A 221 -2.89 -20.62 1.32
N GLN A 222 -3.40 -19.94 2.36
CA GLN A 222 -3.95 -20.56 3.58
C GLN A 222 -5.49 -20.65 3.54
N LEU A 223 -6.12 -20.02 2.56
CA LEU A 223 -7.57 -20.09 2.40
C LEU A 223 -7.95 -21.40 1.70
N PRO A 224 -8.94 -22.16 2.22
CA PRO A 224 -9.44 -23.33 1.52
C PRO A 224 -10.09 -22.89 0.20
N LEU A 225 -9.60 -23.41 -0.92
CA LEU A 225 -10.11 -23.09 -2.26
C LEU A 225 -11.37 -23.90 -2.61
N ASP A 226 -11.64 -24.99 -1.88
CA ASP A 226 -12.75 -25.91 -2.16
C ASP A 226 -14.13 -25.23 -2.22
N PRO A 227 -14.50 -24.30 -1.31
CA PRO A 227 -15.79 -23.61 -1.38
C PRO A 227 -15.91 -22.75 -2.65
N TYR A 228 -14.81 -22.12 -3.06
CA TYR A 228 -14.76 -21.31 -4.28
C TYR A 228 -14.87 -22.19 -5.54
N LEU A 229 -14.10 -23.29 -5.59
CA LEU A 229 -14.15 -24.23 -6.71
C LEU A 229 -15.53 -24.90 -6.84
N HIS A 230 -16.16 -25.24 -5.71
CA HIS A 230 -17.52 -25.78 -5.71
C HIS A 230 -18.54 -24.78 -6.25
N GLN A 231 -18.40 -23.49 -5.88
CA GLN A 231 -19.24 -22.43 -6.43
C GLN A 231 -19.02 -22.28 -7.95
N GLU A 232 -17.78 -22.34 -8.43
CA GLU A 232 -17.52 -22.28 -9.87
C GLU A 232 -18.02 -23.50 -10.65
N GLU A 233 -17.97 -24.69 -10.05
CA GLU A 233 -18.57 -25.89 -10.62
C GLU A 233 -20.10 -25.75 -10.73
N LEU A 234 -20.75 -25.21 -9.70
CA LEU A 234 -22.18 -24.93 -9.70
C LEU A 234 -22.55 -23.87 -10.75
N ASN A 235 -21.73 -22.82 -10.90
CA ASN A 235 -21.90 -21.81 -11.95
C ASN A 235 -21.83 -22.47 -13.34
N THR A 236 -20.87 -23.37 -13.55
CA THR A 236 -20.69 -24.11 -14.81
C THR A 236 -21.90 -24.99 -15.12
N LYS A 237 -22.40 -25.73 -14.12
CA LYS A 237 -23.62 -26.56 -14.24
C LYS A 237 -24.86 -25.71 -14.53
N THR A 238 -24.97 -24.56 -13.89
CA THR A 238 -26.10 -23.64 -14.12
C THR A 238 -26.03 -23.03 -15.53
N LEU A 239 -24.83 -22.68 -15.99
CA LEU A 239 -24.60 -22.16 -17.33
C LEU A 239 -24.87 -23.20 -18.42
N SER A 240 -24.49 -24.47 -18.20
CA SER A 240 -24.80 -25.55 -19.14
C SER A 240 -26.30 -25.81 -19.23
N ALA A 241 -27.01 -25.86 -18.10
CA ALA A 241 -28.46 -25.99 -18.07
C ALA A 241 -29.16 -24.79 -18.73
N PHE A 242 -28.67 -23.57 -18.48
CA PHE A 242 -29.15 -22.36 -19.15
C PHE A 242 -28.96 -22.45 -20.67
N THR A 243 -27.77 -22.85 -21.12
CA THR A 243 -27.45 -23.01 -22.54
C THR A 243 -28.37 -24.06 -23.17
N GLN A 244 -28.54 -25.22 -22.54
CA GLN A 244 -29.46 -26.24 -23.04
C GLN A 244 -30.89 -25.71 -23.17
N LYS A 245 -31.40 -25.02 -22.14
CA LYS A 245 -32.76 -24.47 -22.16
C LYS A 245 -32.94 -23.40 -23.24
N GLN A 246 -32.00 -22.46 -23.36
CA GLN A 246 -32.16 -21.31 -24.27
C GLN A 246 -31.92 -21.66 -25.73
N PHE A 247 -31.02 -22.61 -26.02
CA PHE A 247 -30.66 -22.99 -27.40
C PHE A 247 -31.45 -24.19 -27.93
N PHE A 248 -32.03 -25.06 -27.10
CA PHE A 248 -32.87 -26.15 -27.60
C PHE A 248 -34.37 -25.88 -27.40
N GLN A 249 -34.78 -25.35 -26.25
CA GLN A 249 -36.20 -25.14 -25.94
C GLN A 249 -36.69 -23.72 -26.22
N GLY A 250 -35.84 -22.71 -26.03
CA GLY A 250 -36.21 -21.30 -26.28
C GLY A 250 -36.54 -20.96 -27.74
N ILE A 251 -36.17 -21.83 -28.70
CA ILE A 251 -36.47 -21.63 -30.13
C ILE A 251 -37.97 -21.79 -30.38
N SER A 252 -38.61 -22.80 -29.77
CA SER A 252 -40.04 -23.05 -29.90
C SER A 252 -40.85 -21.90 -29.28
N ASP A 253 -40.41 -21.40 -28.13
CA ASP A 253 -41.07 -20.28 -27.44
C ASP A 253 -41.07 -18.97 -28.27
N ILE A 254 -40.03 -18.67 -29.06
CA ILE A 254 -40.00 -17.45 -29.91
C ILE A 254 -41.02 -17.53 -31.04
N VAL A 255 -41.22 -18.73 -31.59
CA VAL A 255 -42.19 -18.98 -32.67
C VAL A 255 -43.61 -18.89 -32.12
N GLU A 256 -43.84 -19.37 -30.90
CA GLU A 256 -45.15 -19.37 -30.25
C GLU A 256 -45.53 -17.99 -29.67
N THR A 257 -44.60 -17.30 -29.01
CA THR A 257 -44.86 -15.99 -28.37
C THR A 257 -45.09 -14.85 -29.37
N SER A 258 -44.65 -14.99 -30.61
CA SER A 258 -44.82 -13.94 -31.62
C SER A 258 -46.27 -13.82 -32.10
N CYS A 259 -47.03 -14.92 -32.21
CA CYS A 259 -48.39 -14.87 -32.78
C CYS A 259 -49.32 -16.05 -32.38
N SER A 260 -49.29 -16.55 -31.14
CA SER A 260 -50.07 -17.73 -30.71
C SER A 260 -51.58 -17.67 -31.03
N GLU A 261 -52.22 -16.49 -31.00
CA GLU A 261 -53.66 -16.38 -31.22
C GLU A 261 -54.11 -16.32 -32.70
N ARG A 262 -53.20 -16.16 -33.68
CA ARG A 262 -53.57 -15.91 -35.09
C ARG A 262 -53.10 -16.94 -36.12
N PHE A 263 -52.30 -17.93 -35.75
CA PHE A 263 -51.73 -18.91 -36.70
C PHE A 263 -51.95 -20.37 -36.32
N GLN A 264 -53.17 -20.76 -35.95
CA GLN A 264 -53.57 -22.18 -35.84
C GLN A 264 -53.58 -22.94 -37.19
N VAL A 265 -53.09 -22.35 -38.29
CA VAL A 265 -53.10 -22.95 -39.64
C VAL A 265 -51.73 -23.51 -40.07
N LEU A 266 -50.70 -23.36 -39.23
CA LEU A 266 -49.40 -23.99 -39.45
C LEU A 266 -49.27 -25.24 -38.59
N ASP A 267 -49.55 -26.39 -39.20
CA ASP A 267 -49.24 -27.70 -38.65
C ASP A 267 -47.71 -27.88 -38.62
N LEU A 268 -47.14 -27.61 -37.44
CA LEU A 268 -45.70 -27.72 -37.16
C LEU A 268 -45.26 -29.17 -36.87
N SER A 269 -46.18 -30.15 -36.95
CA SER A 269 -45.91 -31.58 -36.73
C SER A 269 -44.89 -32.22 -37.69
N SER A 270 -44.38 -31.50 -38.70
CA SER A 270 -43.38 -32.05 -39.63
C SER A 270 -41.93 -31.68 -39.33
N CYS A 271 -41.65 -30.98 -38.22
CA CYS A 271 -40.28 -30.72 -37.78
C CYS A 271 -39.85 -31.61 -36.60
N GLU A 272 -40.78 -32.38 -36.05
CA GLU A 272 -40.56 -33.36 -35.00
C GLU A 272 -40.95 -34.74 -35.55
N ASP A 273 -40.13 -35.30 -36.43
CA ASP A 273 -40.12 -36.76 -36.64
C ASP A 273 -38.78 -37.15 -37.24
N GLY A 274 -37.93 -37.74 -36.40
CA GLY A 274 -36.67 -38.37 -36.80
C GLY A 274 -35.45 -37.91 -36.01
N GLU A 275 -35.41 -38.23 -34.71
CA GLU A 275 -34.16 -38.79 -34.17
C GLU A 275 -33.79 -39.96 -35.09
N ASP A 276 -32.62 -39.91 -35.75
CA ASP A 276 -31.76 -41.08 -36.03
C ASP A 276 -30.68 -40.77 -37.09
N GLU A 277 -29.44 -40.80 -36.58
CA GLU A 277 -28.25 -41.38 -37.21
C GLU A 277 -27.74 -40.77 -38.54
N GLU A 278 -26.62 -40.07 -38.36
CA GLU A 278 -25.37 -40.14 -39.13
C GLU A 278 -25.51 -40.61 -40.60
N THR A 279 -25.46 -39.67 -41.54
CA THR A 279 -24.82 -39.86 -42.86
C THR A 279 -24.76 -38.51 -43.58
N GLU A 280 -23.55 -38.00 -43.84
CA GLU A 280 -23.27 -36.72 -44.51
C GLU A 280 -23.92 -36.57 -45.91
N HIS A 281 -24.46 -37.64 -46.49
CA HIS A 281 -25.21 -37.62 -47.75
C HIS A 281 -26.68 -37.17 -47.62
N LYS A 282 -27.25 -37.10 -46.41
CA LYS A 282 -28.66 -36.69 -46.20
C LYS A 282 -28.89 -35.18 -46.18
N GLY A 283 -27.85 -34.36 -46.02
CA GLY A 283 -27.99 -32.89 -45.88
C GLY A 283 -28.61 -32.23 -47.12
N LYS A 284 -28.20 -32.64 -48.33
CA LYS A 284 -28.72 -32.09 -49.59
C LYS A 284 -30.17 -32.51 -49.86
N GLU A 285 -30.52 -33.76 -49.58
CA GLU A 285 -31.89 -34.27 -49.75
C GLU A 285 -32.87 -33.64 -48.75
N MET A 286 -32.41 -33.31 -47.55
CA MET A 286 -33.19 -32.59 -46.54
C MET A 286 -33.47 -31.16 -46.99
N GLU A 287 -32.46 -30.46 -47.50
CA GLU A 287 -32.57 -29.08 -47.99
C GLU A 287 -33.49 -28.99 -49.21
N GLU A 288 -33.38 -29.94 -50.15
CA GLU A 288 -34.25 -30.03 -51.32
C GLU A 288 -35.71 -30.30 -50.92
N ARG A 289 -35.95 -31.18 -49.93
CA ARG A 289 -37.30 -31.41 -49.36
C ARG A 289 -37.90 -30.16 -48.72
N VAL A 290 -37.10 -29.37 -47.99
CA VAL A 290 -37.56 -28.11 -47.38
C VAL A 290 -37.90 -27.07 -48.43
N VAL A 291 -37.07 -26.94 -49.48
CA VAL A 291 -37.33 -26.02 -50.60
C VAL A 291 -38.61 -26.42 -51.33
N GLU A 292 -38.81 -27.71 -51.58
CA GLU A 292 -40.00 -28.19 -52.28
C GLU A 292 -41.27 -27.95 -51.44
N ARG A 293 -41.22 -28.18 -50.12
CA ARG A 293 -42.33 -27.84 -49.21
C ARG A 293 -42.66 -26.35 -49.21
N ARG A 294 -41.66 -25.47 -49.26
CA ARG A 294 -41.89 -24.01 -49.35
C ARG A 294 -42.53 -23.62 -50.68
N ARG A 295 -42.13 -24.27 -51.79
CA ARG A 295 -42.73 -24.06 -53.11
C ARG A 295 -44.19 -24.48 -53.13
N THR A 296 -44.53 -25.65 -52.56
CA THR A 296 -45.91 -26.11 -52.48
C THR A 296 -46.77 -25.17 -51.64
N GLU A 297 -46.27 -24.67 -50.51
CA GLU A 297 -47.04 -23.73 -49.69
C GLU A 297 -47.17 -22.35 -50.30
N MET A 298 -46.17 -21.88 -51.02
CA MET A 298 -46.29 -20.65 -51.81
C MET A 298 -47.36 -20.80 -52.90
N ALA A 299 -47.38 -21.94 -53.60
CA ALA A 299 -48.42 -22.24 -54.59
C ALA A 299 -49.81 -22.34 -53.93
N ARG A 300 -49.92 -22.95 -52.75
CA ARG A 300 -51.16 -23.03 -51.96
C ARG A 300 -51.69 -21.64 -51.59
N LEU A 301 -50.80 -20.75 -51.12
CA LEU A 301 -51.14 -19.37 -50.77
C LEU A 301 -51.57 -18.55 -51.99
N GLN A 302 -50.86 -18.68 -53.11
CA GLN A 302 -51.23 -18.02 -54.37
C GLN A 302 -52.62 -18.48 -54.83
N TRP A 303 -52.89 -19.79 -54.78
CA TRP A 303 -54.21 -20.33 -55.13
C TRP A 303 -55.32 -19.82 -54.21
N ALA A 304 -55.10 -19.84 -52.89
CA ALA A 304 -56.06 -19.31 -51.93
C ALA A 304 -56.34 -17.82 -52.17
N HIS A 305 -55.31 -17.03 -52.49
CA HIS A 305 -55.46 -15.61 -52.84
C HIS A 305 -56.29 -15.42 -54.12
N ILE A 306 -56.01 -16.18 -55.19
CA ILE A 306 -56.77 -16.11 -56.44
C ILE A 306 -58.25 -16.42 -56.21
N VAL A 307 -58.54 -17.49 -55.48
CA VAL A 307 -59.92 -17.92 -55.18
C VAL A 307 -60.63 -16.87 -54.33
N ALA A 308 -60.00 -16.37 -53.27
CA ALA A 308 -60.59 -15.36 -52.40
C ALA A 308 -60.85 -14.04 -53.14
N GLN A 309 -59.91 -13.58 -53.97
CA GLN A 309 -60.08 -12.38 -54.79
C GLN A 309 -61.17 -12.55 -55.86
N HIS A 310 -61.26 -13.73 -56.47
CA HIS A 310 -62.32 -14.03 -57.43
C HIS A 310 -63.70 -14.00 -56.77
N GLN A 311 -63.86 -14.64 -55.60
CA GLN A 311 -65.11 -14.62 -54.82
C GLN A 311 -65.48 -13.20 -54.37
N LEU A 312 -64.49 -12.42 -53.93
CA LEU A 312 -64.71 -11.01 -53.57
C LEU A 312 -65.17 -10.19 -54.77
N MET A 313 -64.55 -10.39 -55.94
CA MET A 313 -64.96 -9.70 -57.17
C MET A 313 -66.38 -10.08 -57.58
N GLN A 314 -66.75 -11.36 -57.48
CA GLN A 314 -68.11 -11.82 -57.77
C GLN A 314 -69.12 -11.18 -56.80
N ALA A 315 -68.86 -11.23 -55.49
CA ALA A 315 -69.73 -10.64 -54.49
C ALA A 315 -69.89 -9.12 -54.67
N THR A 316 -68.81 -8.40 -55.00
CA THR A 316 -68.87 -6.95 -55.26
C THR A 316 -69.58 -6.62 -56.57
N ALA A 317 -69.52 -7.49 -57.58
CA ALA A 317 -70.28 -7.34 -58.81
C ALA A 317 -71.78 -7.56 -58.58
N GLU A 318 -72.15 -8.57 -57.78
CA GLU A 318 -73.54 -8.82 -57.34
C GLU A 318 -74.08 -7.65 -56.51
N GLU A 319 -73.31 -7.12 -55.57
CA GLU A 319 -73.71 -5.94 -54.80
C GLU A 319 -73.95 -4.71 -55.70
N LYS A 320 -73.04 -4.46 -56.64
CA LYS A 320 -73.16 -3.35 -57.60
C LYS A 320 -74.32 -3.53 -58.56
N SER A 321 -74.60 -4.77 -59.00
CA SER A 321 -75.73 -5.04 -59.91
C SER A 321 -77.06 -4.80 -59.21
N VAL A 322 -77.19 -5.19 -57.94
CA VAL A 322 -78.37 -4.89 -57.12
C VAL A 322 -78.54 -3.38 -56.94
N LYS A 323 -77.46 -2.66 -56.62
CA LYS A 323 -77.47 -1.19 -56.49
C LYS A 323 -77.90 -0.51 -57.79
N ALA A 324 -77.31 -0.87 -58.92
CA ALA A 324 -77.67 -0.32 -60.23
C ALA A 324 -79.13 -0.65 -60.61
N GLY A 325 -79.61 -1.85 -60.26
CA GLY A 325 -81.01 -2.23 -60.43
C GLY A 325 -81.98 -1.36 -59.61
N LEU A 326 -81.63 -1.05 -58.35
CA LEU A 326 -82.39 -0.14 -57.50
C LEU A 326 -82.38 1.29 -58.04
N GLU A 327 -81.23 1.80 -58.47
CA GLU A 327 -81.09 3.12 -59.10
C GLU A 327 -81.94 3.21 -60.36
N TRP A 328 -81.87 2.21 -61.24
CA TRP A 328 -82.68 2.16 -62.46
C TRP A 328 -84.19 2.13 -62.16
N LEU A 329 -84.63 1.32 -61.19
CA LEU A 329 -86.03 1.30 -60.76
C LEU A 329 -86.47 2.67 -60.21
N SER A 330 -85.60 3.34 -59.45
CA SER A 330 -85.87 4.67 -58.92
C SER A 330 -86.03 5.72 -60.05
N GLU A 331 -85.13 5.76 -61.04
CA GLU A 331 -85.20 6.68 -62.18
C GLU A 331 -86.41 6.42 -63.09
N LYS A 332 -86.72 5.13 -63.32
CA LYS A 332 -87.80 4.74 -64.22
C LYS A 332 -89.17 4.92 -63.58
N SER A 333 -89.29 4.74 -62.26
CA SER A 333 -90.53 5.01 -61.52
C SER A 333 -91.01 6.46 -61.71
N ALA A 334 -90.07 7.42 -61.86
CA ALA A 334 -90.37 8.83 -62.16
C ALA A 334 -90.89 9.09 -63.59
N HIS A 335 -90.67 8.18 -64.54
CA HIS A 335 -90.99 8.34 -65.97
C HIS A 335 -92.14 7.45 -66.48
N THR A 336 -92.84 6.72 -65.60
CA THR A 336 -93.85 5.70 -65.95
C THR A 336 -95.16 6.18 -66.62
N LYS A 337 -95.33 7.48 -66.90
CA LYS A 337 -96.60 8.03 -67.43
C LYS A 337 -96.75 8.05 -68.97
N SER A 338 -95.75 7.64 -69.75
CA SER A 338 -95.83 7.72 -71.22
C SER A 338 -95.18 6.53 -71.92
N ILE A 339 -95.90 5.41 -72.03
CA ILE A 339 -95.55 4.33 -72.96
C ILE A 339 -96.84 3.84 -73.62
N SER A 340 -97.17 4.37 -74.80
CA SER A 340 -98.36 3.98 -75.57
C SER A 340 -98.06 4.03 -77.07
N SER A 341 -97.19 3.13 -77.55
CA SER A 341 -97.09 2.80 -78.99
C SER A 341 -96.49 1.40 -79.16
N SER A 342 -97.30 0.43 -79.58
CA SER A 342 -96.95 -1.01 -79.53
C SER A 342 -95.96 -1.45 -80.63
N SER A 343 -95.89 -0.77 -81.78
CA SER A 343 -95.03 -1.16 -82.91
C SER A 343 -93.55 -0.78 -82.76
N SER A 344 -93.22 0.27 -82.00
CA SER A 344 -91.82 0.66 -81.72
C SER A 344 -91.17 -0.17 -80.61
N LEU A 345 -91.99 -0.82 -79.75
CA LEU A 345 -91.52 -1.62 -78.62
C LEU A 345 -90.82 -2.90 -79.07
N HIS A 346 -91.35 -3.57 -80.10
CA HIS A 346 -90.74 -4.81 -80.59
C HIS A 346 -89.35 -4.58 -81.21
N VAL A 347 -89.17 -3.50 -81.98
CA VAL A 347 -87.85 -3.13 -82.52
C VAL A 347 -86.88 -2.79 -81.38
N ARG A 348 -87.35 -2.07 -80.35
CA ARG A 348 -86.54 -1.72 -79.18
C ARG A 348 -86.16 -2.94 -78.35
N GLU A 349 -87.07 -3.90 -78.19
CA GLU A 349 -86.83 -5.18 -77.53
C GLU A 349 -85.75 -5.99 -78.26
N VAL A 350 -85.85 -6.10 -79.59
CA VAL A 350 -84.84 -6.82 -80.40
C VAL A 350 -83.47 -6.13 -80.32
N VAL A 351 -83.42 -4.79 -80.34
CA VAL A 351 -82.16 -4.03 -80.19
C VAL A 351 -81.57 -4.23 -78.79
N SER A 352 -82.34 -4.05 -77.72
CA SER A 352 -81.86 -4.26 -76.35
C SER A 352 -81.44 -5.70 -76.08
N ARG A 353 -82.09 -6.69 -76.70
CA ARG A 353 -81.68 -8.10 -76.59
C ARG A 353 -80.34 -8.38 -77.28
N LYS A 354 -80.07 -7.74 -78.43
CA LYS A 354 -78.77 -7.82 -79.10
C LYS A 354 -77.68 -7.11 -78.31
N GLU A 355 -77.97 -5.96 -77.73
CA GLU A 355 -77.06 -5.24 -76.85
C GLU A 355 -76.73 -6.08 -75.60
N LEU A 356 -77.73 -6.72 -74.99
CA LEU A 356 -77.55 -7.60 -73.85
C LEU A 356 -76.68 -8.82 -74.19
N GLN A 357 -76.92 -9.46 -75.34
CA GLN A 357 -76.07 -10.55 -75.84
C GLN A 357 -74.63 -10.10 -76.12
N ALA A 358 -74.43 -8.89 -76.65
CA ALA A 358 -73.09 -8.34 -76.87
C ALA A 358 -72.35 -8.11 -75.54
N VAL A 359 -73.04 -7.55 -74.54
CA VAL A 359 -72.49 -7.33 -73.20
C VAL A 359 -72.21 -8.66 -72.48
N GLU A 360 -73.07 -9.67 -72.63
CA GLU A 360 -72.83 -11.03 -72.11
C GLU A 360 -71.58 -11.66 -72.73
N ALA A 361 -71.41 -11.55 -74.04
CA ALA A 361 -70.23 -12.05 -74.73
C ALA A 361 -68.94 -11.32 -74.32
N GLU A 362 -69.00 -10.00 -74.13
CA GLU A 362 -67.87 -9.22 -73.59
C GLU A 362 -67.55 -9.63 -72.15
N LEU A 363 -68.57 -9.87 -71.31
CA LEU A 363 -68.40 -10.34 -69.94
C LEU A 363 -67.72 -11.72 -69.90
N GLU A 364 -68.16 -12.66 -70.74
CA GLU A 364 -67.53 -13.99 -70.85
C GLU A 364 -66.08 -13.89 -71.32
N ALA A 365 -65.79 -13.03 -72.31
CA ALA A 365 -64.43 -12.78 -72.77
C ALA A 365 -63.54 -12.22 -71.65
N LEU A 366 -64.08 -11.32 -70.81
CA LEU A 366 -63.37 -10.78 -69.65
C LEU A 366 -63.11 -11.84 -68.57
N LEU A 367 -64.09 -12.69 -68.29
CA LEU A 367 -64.00 -13.77 -67.29
C LEU A 367 -63.04 -14.89 -67.69
N GLN A 368 -62.92 -15.20 -68.99
CA GLN A 368 -62.02 -16.26 -69.45
C GLN A 368 -60.58 -15.79 -69.69
N GLY A 369 -60.35 -14.49 -69.96
CA GLY A 369 -59.03 -13.98 -70.33
C GLY A 369 -58.39 -13.05 -69.28
N PRO A 370 -58.72 -11.75 -69.31
CA PRO A 370 -58.02 -10.72 -68.53
C PRO A 370 -58.23 -10.83 -67.02
N VAL A 371 -59.39 -11.28 -66.53
CA VAL A 371 -59.64 -11.43 -65.09
C VAL A 371 -58.72 -12.50 -64.48
N PRO A 372 -58.66 -13.76 -64.98
CA PRO A 372 -57.71 -14.75 -64.50
C PRO A 372 -56.24 -14.31 -64.64
N ALA A 373 -55.90 -13.58 -65.71
CA ALA A 373 -54.54 -13.06 -65.89
C ALA A 373 -54.17 -12.03 -64.82
N ALA A 374 -55.06 -11.06 -64.54
CA ALA A 374 -54.86 -10.05 -63.51
C ALA A 374 -54.77 -10.67 -62.09
N LEU A 375 -55.61 -11.67 -61.80
CA LEU A 375 -55.57 -12.41 -60.53
C LEU A 375 -54.28 -13.22 -60.36
N ARG A 376 -53.72 -13.80 -61.43
CA ARG A 376 -52.41 -14.46 -61.38
C ARG A 376 -51.28 -13.47 -61.11
N GLU A 377 -51.31 -12.29 -61.72
CA GLU A 377 -50.31 -11.24 -61.43
C GLU A 377 -50.45 -10.70 -60.00
N SER A 378 -51.68 -10.51 -59.49
CA SER A 378 -51.90 -10.10 -58.09
C SER A 378 -51.38 -11.15 -57.11
N ALA A 379 -51.57 -12.43 -57.40
CA ALA A 379 -51.04 -13.53 -56.59
C ALA A 379 -49.50 -13.58 -56.62
N ARG A 380 -48.85 -13.24 -57.73
CA ARG A 380 -47.38 -13.13 -57.79
C ARG A 380 -46.84 -12.01 -56.90
N LEU A 381 -47.58 -10.92 -56.74
CA LEU A 381 -47.20 -9.84 -55.82
C LEU A 381 -47.22 -10.28 -54.35
N LEU A 382 -47.94 -11.35 -54.00
CA LEU A 382 -47.94 -11.95 -52.65
C LEU A 382 -46.57 -12.54 -52.28
N ASN A 383 -45.73 -12.91 -53.24
CA ASN A 383 -44.44 -13.55 -52.97
C ASN A 383 -43.49 -12.64 -52.18
N VAL A 384 -43.48 -11.34 -52.49
CA VAL A 384 -42.59 -10.37 -51.84
C VAL A 384 -42.86 -10.22 -50.34
N PRO A 385 -44.11 -9.94 -49.88
CA PRO A 385 -44.39 -9.83 -48.45
C PRO A 385 -44.22 -11.16 -47.70
N VAL A 386 -44.54 -12.30 -48.32
CA VAL A 386 -44.35 -13.63 -47.69
C VAL A 386 -42.86 -13.90 -47.47
N VAL A 387 -42.04 -13.77 -48.51
CA VAL A 387 -40.57 -13.97 -48.39
C VAL A 387 -39.96 -12.95 -47.44
N ARG A 388 -40.42 -11.69 -47.45
CA ARG A 388 -39.96 -10.68 -46.50
C ARG A 388 -40.31 -11.06 -45.05
N GLY A 389 -41.49 -11.61 -44.81
CA GLY A 389 -41.89 -12.11 -43.50
C GLY A 389 -41.03 -13.27 -43.02
N ASP A 390 -40.77 -14.24 -43.90
CA ASP A 390 -39.88 -15.37 -43.60
C ASP A 390 -38.45 -14.92 -43.28
N LEU A 391 -37.90 -13.98 -44.07
CA LEU A 391 -36.58 -13.40 -43.83
C LEU A 391 -36.54 -12.62 -42.52
N ALA A 392 -37.60 -11.86 -42.19
CA ALA A 392 -37.68 -11.15 -40.92
C ALA A 392 -37.73 -12.11 -39.72
N LEU A 393 -38.45 -13.23 -39.84
CA LEU A 393 -38.47 -14.28 -38.82
C LEU A 393 -37.10 -14.95 -38.67
N GLN A 394 -36.41 -15.21 -39.78
CA GLN A 394 -35.04 -15.74 -39.75
C GLN A 394 -34.07 -14.78 -39.08
N LEU A 395 -34.14 -13.48 -39.40
CA LEU A 395 -33.34 -12.44 -38.74
C LEU A 395 -33.64 -12.38 -37.24
N ALA A 396 -34.91 -12.36 -36.84
CA ALA A 396 -35.29 -12.34 -35.42
C ALA A 396 -34.76 -13.57 -34.65
N ARG A 397 -34.76 -14.75 -35.27
CA ARG A 397 -34.14 -15.96 -34.69
C ARG A 397 -32.63 -15.80 -34.55
N GLN A 398 -31.95 -15.26 -35.56
CA GLN A 398 -30.51 -15.02 -35.50
C GLN A 398 -30.15 -13.99 -34.43
N ASP A 399 -30.85 -12.85 -34.39
CA ASP A 399 -30.64 -11.81 -33.38
C ASP A 399 -30.82 -12.36 -31.96
N TYR A 400 -31.81 -13.24 -31.76
CA TYR A 400 -31.99 -13.95 -30.50
C TYR A 400 -30.78 -14.83 -30.16
N TYR A 401 -30.31 -15.67 -31.10
CA TYR A 401 -29.13 -16.51 -30.86
C TYR A 401 -27.90 -15.69 -30.57
N THR A 402 -27.64 -14.63 -31.33
CA THR A 402 -26.51 -13.73 -31.11
C THR A 402 -26.60 -13.10 -29.72
N SER A 403 -27.77 -12.59 -29.33
CA SER A 403 -27.98 -12.04 -27.99
C SER A 403 -27.76 -13.08 -26.87
N ARG A 404 -28.15 -14.34 -27.07
CA ARG A 404 -27.94 -15.41 -26.07
C ARG A 404 -26.49 -15.88 -26.05
N GLN A 405 -25.83 -15.95 -27.20
CA GLN A 405 -24.40 -16.26 -27.31
C GLN A 405 -23.56 -15.18 -26.61
N ASP A 406 -23.90 -13.91 -26.78
CA ASP A 406 -23.26 -12.79 -26.08
C ASP A 406 -23.39 -12.95 -24.55
N GLN A 407 -24.58 -13.30 -24.05
CA GLN A 407 -24.78 -13.56 -22.62
C GLN A 407 -23.93 -14.73 -22.11
N VAL A 408 -23.90 -15.85 -22.84
CA VAL A 408 -23.08 -17.01 -22.47
C VAL A 408 -21.59 -16.66 -22.50
N ARG A 409 -21.13 -15.94 -23.53
CA ARG A 409 -19.75 -15.43 -23.62
C ARG A 409 -19.42 -14.59 -22.39
N ASP A 410 -20.29 -13.67 -22.00
CA ASP A 410 -20.05 -12.77 -20.87
C ASP A 410 -19.95 -13.56 -19.54
N TYR A 411 -20.79 -14.58 -19.35
CA TYR A 411 -20.68 -15.47 -18.19
C TYR A 411 -19.37 -16.27 -18.19
N LEU A 412 -18.95 -16.83 -19.33
CA LEU A 412 -17.68 -17.54 -19.47
C LEU A 412 -16.48 -16.62 -19.24
N LEU A 413 -16.53 -15.38 -19.73
CA LEU A 413 -15.48 -14.38 -19.50
C LEU A 413 -15.37 -14.01 -18.02
N ARG A 414 -16.51 -13.84 -17.32
CA ARG A 414 -16.51 -13.59 -15.87
C ARG A 414 -15.92 -14.75 -15.09
N GLN A 415 -16.29 -15.98 -15.44
CA GLN A 415 -15.73 -17.19 -14.83
C GLN A 415 -14.22 -17.31 -15.11
N LYS A 416 -13.76 -17.01 -16.32
CA LYS A 416 -12.32 -16.98 -16.60
C LYS A 416 -11.60 -15.93 -15.76
N ALA A 417 -12.16 -14.72 -15.70
CA ALA A 417 -11.58 -13.62 -14.92
C ALA A 417 -11.51 -13.97 -13.42
N SER A 418 -12.50 -14.67 -12.87
CA SER A 418 -12.48 -15.08 -11.47
C SER A 418 -11.32 -16.05 -11.18
N PHE A 419 -11.10 -17.06 -12.04
CA PHE A 419 -9.94 -17.95 -11.94
C PHE A 419 -8.60 -17.23 -12.10
N ASP A 420 -8.49 -16.34 -13.10
CA ASP A 420 -7.27 -15.58 -13.36
C ASP A 420 -6.91 -14.67 -12.18
N MET A 421 -7.91 -14.09 -11.48
CA MET A 421 -7.69 -13.28 -10.28
C MET A 421 -7.13 -14.08 -9.10
N VAL A 422 -7.67 -15.28 -8.86
CA VAL A 422 -7.14 -16.17 -7.80
C VAL A 422 -5.70 -16.58 -8.12
N ARG A 423 -5.44 -16.98 -9.37
CA ARG A 423 -4.10 -17.34 -9.83
C ARG A 423 -3.13 -16.17 -9.68
N LEU A 424 -3.50 -14.97 -10.12
CA LEU A 424 -2.68 -13.78 -9.98
C LEU A 424 -2.36 -13.48 -8.51
N GLY A 425 -3.36 -13.61 -7.63
CA GLY A 425 -3.17 -13.45 -6.19
C GLY A 425 -2.12 -14.42 -5.63
N GLN A 426 -2.16 -15.68 -6.04
CA GLN A 426 -1.20 -16.71 -5.61
C GLN A 426 0.22 -16.41 -6.14
N GLU A 427 0.34 -16.02 -7.42
CA GLU A 427 1.62 -15.64 -8.02
C GLU A 427 2.25 -14.42 -7.33
N MET A 428 1.44 -13.42 -7.00
CA MET A 428 1.89 -12.22 -6.28
C MET A 428 2.32 -12.52 -4.85
N GLU A 429 1.61 -13.41 -4.16
CA GLU A 429 2.01 -13.90 -2.84
C GLU A 429 3.35 -14.65 -2.92
N LEU A 430 3.52 -15.56 -3.88
CA LEU A 430 4.76 -16.31 -4.06
C LEU A 430 5.96 -15.39 -4.35
N ARG A 431 5.77 -14.34 -5.17
CA ARG A 431 6.82 -13.34 -5.43
C ARG A 431 7.21 -12.58 -4.16
N ARG A 432 6.24 -12.22 -3.32
CA ARG A 432 6.50 -11.59 -2.01
C ARG A 432 7.29 -12.51 -1.10
N TRP A 433 6.91 -13.79 -1.00
CA TRP A 433 7.64 -14.79 -0.20
C TRP A 433 9.08 -14.98 -0.66
N ARG A 434 9.31 -15.11 -1.97
CA ARG A 434 10.67 -15.22 -2.53
C ARG A 434 11.52 -14.00 -2.20
N THR A 435 10.92 -12.80 -2.21
CA THR A 435 11.62 -11.56 -1.89
C THR A 435 11.96 -11.50 -0.40
N GLY A 436 11.00 -11.81 0.47
CA GLY A 436 11.22 -11.87 1.92
C GLY A 436 12.28 -12.91 2.30
N LEU A 437 12.27 -14.09 1.67
CA LEU A 437 13.29 -15.11 1.90
C LEU A 437 14.70 -14.63 1.53
N LYS A 438 14.85 -13.93 0.40
CA LYS A 438 16.14 -13.33 0.00
C LYS A 438 16.63 -12.32 1.04
N GLN A 439 15.76 -11.40 1.45
CA GLN A 439 16.09 -10.37 2.46
C GLN A 439 16.44 -10.99 3.81
N LEU A 440 15.71 -12.02 4.25
CA LEU A 440 16.02 -12.77 5.48
C LEU A 440 17.36 -13.50 5.36
N GLY A 441 17.66 -14.08 4.20
CA GLY A 441 18.97 -14.70 3.93
C GLY A 441 20.11 -13.69 4.02
N GLU A 442 19.93 -12.49 3.45
CA GLU A 442 20.90 -11.39 3.55
C GLU A 442 21.10 -10.92 4.99
N ILE A 443 20.03 -10.75 5.76
CA ILE A 443 20.11 -10.38 7.19
C ILE A 443 20.84 -11.48 7.98
N ASN A 444 20.48 -12.75 7.78
CA ASN A 444 21.13 -13.87 8.45
C ASN A 444 22.63 -13.92 8.13
N SER A 445 23.02 -13.71 6.87
CA SER A 445 24.43 -13.67 6.49
C SER A 445 25.21 -12.55 7.19
N ARG A 446 24.61 -11.36 7.32
CA ARG A 446 25.20 -10.23 8.05
C ARG A 446 25.34 -10.53 9.53
N LEU A 447 24.29 -11.06 10.16
CA LEU A 447 24.31 -11.43 11.58
C LEU A 447 25.35 -12.51 11.88
N VAL A 448 25.53 -13.49 11.00
CA VAL A 448 26.58 -14.52 11.16
C VAL A 448 27.98 -13.91 11.06
N MET A 449 28.19 -12.99 10.11
CA MET A 449 29.48 -12.29 9.96
C MET A 449 29.79 -11.40 11.17
N GLU A 450 28.83 -10.60 11.62
CA GLU A 450 28.97 -9.76 12.82
C GLU A 450 29.14 -10.62 14.08
N GLY A 451 28.41 -11.73 14.18
CA GLY A 451 28.56 -12.73 15.24
C GLY A 451 30.01 -13.24 15.31
N GLY A 452 30.58 -13.69 14.19
CA GLY A 452 31.98 -14.10 14.13
C GLY A 452 32.97 -13.00 14.51
N ALA A 453 32.73 -11.77 14.06
CA ALA A 453 33.57 -10.63 14.43
C ALA A 453 33.49 -10.31 15.94
N THR A 454 32.29 -10.40 16.53
CA THR A 454 32.09 -10.19 17.98
C THR A 454 32.70 -11.30 18.81
N THR A 455 32.59 -12.57 18.40
CA THR A 455 33.24 -13.68 19.12
C THR A 455 34.76 -13.54 19.08
N LEU A 456 35.35 -13.22 17.92
CA LEU A 456 36.79 -12.95 17.81
C LEU A 456 37.21 -11.78 18.70
N ARG A 457 36.41 -10.72 18.77
CA ARG A 457 36.66 -9.58 19.67
C ARG A 457 36.59 -10.00 21.14
N ILE A 458 35.59 -10.79 21.54
CA ILE A 458 35.46 -11.30 22.92
C ILE A 458 36.63 -12.20 23.29
N GLU A 459 37.02 -13.13 22.42
CA GLU A 459 38.19 -14.00 22.61
C GLU A 459 39.48 -13.19 22.73
N SER A 460 39.63 -12.15 21.91
CA SER A 460 40.78 -11.24 22.00
C SER A 460 40.85 -10.48 23.33
N LEU A 461 39.70 -10.11 23.90
CA LEU A 461 39.57 -9.39 25.17
C LEU A 461 39.63 -10.31 26.40
N ALA A 462 39.36 -11.61 26.24
CA ALA A 462 39.41 -12.60 27.31
C ALA A 462 40.82 -13.13 27.60
N HIS A 463 41.85 -12.64 26.89
CA HIS A 463 43.23 -13.06 27.11
C HIS A 463 43.75 -12.65 28.51
N PRO A 464 44.41 -13.57 29.25
CA PRO A 464 44.83 -13.35 30.64
C PRO A 464 45.86 -12.23 30.82
N ASP A 465 46.56 -11.82 29.76
CA ASP A 465 47.54 -10.74 29.78
C ASP A 465 46.90 -9.33 29.86
N LEU A 466 45.57 -9.23 29.69
CA LEU A 466 44.79 -8.00 29.87
C LEU A 466 44.34 -7.79 31.32
N ALA A 467 44.61 -8.74 32.22
CA ALA A 467 44.43 -8.55 33.65
C ALA A 467 45.41 -7.47 34.13
N ILE A 468 44.84 -6.37 34.67
CA ILE A 468 45.54 -5.16 35.08
C ILE A 468 46.82 -5.49 35.85
N ASN A 469 47.98 -5.20 35.25
CA ASN A 469 49.26 -5.26 35.94
C ASN A 469 49.38 -3.97 36.79
N PRO A 470 49.50 -4.04 38.13
CA PRO A 470 49.27 -2.92 39.04
C PRO A 470 50.38 -1.84 39.06
N ARG A 471 51.26 -1.80 38.06
CA ARG A 471 52.33 -0.78 37.99
C ARG A 471 52.32 -0.08 36.63
N PRO A 472 51.90 1.19 36.56
CA PRO A 472 51.97 1.98 35.33
C PRO A 472 53.44 2.30 35.03
N ASN A 473 53.99 1.73 33.96
CA ASN A 473 55.27 2.16 33.41
C ASN A 473 54.99 3.30 32.43
N PRO A 474 55.66 4.47 32.54
CA PRO A 474 55.36 5.64 31.70
C PRO A 474 55.92 5.55 30.27
N ILE A 475 56.72 4.52 29.96
CA ILE A 475 57.37 4.32 28.66
C ILE A 475 56.76 3.10 28.00
N ILE A 476 56.23 3.29 26.78
CA ILE A 476 55.71 2.22 25.94
C ILE A 476 56.90 1.37 25.47
N SER A 477 57.09 0.23 26.10
CA SER A 477 58.15 -0.73 25.78
C SER A 477 57.65 -1.74 24.75
N CYS A 478 58.54 -2.30 23.93
CA CYS A 478 58.23 -3.42 23.03
C CYS A 478 57.76 -4.70 23.74
N LYS A 479 57.80 -4.72 25.08
CA LYS A 479 57.24 -5.77 25.93
C LYS A 479 55.84 -5.46 26.43
N ASP A 480 55.31 -4.26 26.15
CA ASP A 480 53.94 -3.89 26.46
C ASP A 480 53.01 -4.58 25.47
N ALA A 481 52.37 -5.66 25.95
CA ALA A 481 51.49 -6.50 25.16
C ALA A 481 50.25 -5.73 24.69
N ALA A 482 49.77 -4.75 25.47
CA ALA A 482 48.62 -3.94 25.09
C ALA A 482 48.96 -3.05 23.89
N PHE A 483 50.11 -2.37 23.92
CA PHE A 483 50.55 -1.50 22.83
C PHE A 483 50.89 -2.28 21.54
N SER A 484 51.61 -3.40 21.67
CA SER A 484 52.00 -4.23 20.52
C SER A 484 50.78 -4.82 19.79
N ARG A 485 49.70 -5.12 20.53
CA ARG A 485 48.47 -5.69 19.99
C ARG A 485 47.51 -4.63 19.45
N LEU A 486 47.51 -3.43 20.05
CA LEU A 486 46.79 -2.26 19.50
C LEU A 486 47.39 -1.84 18.15
N LEU A 487 48.73 -1.89 18.01
CA LEU A 487 49.41 -1.71 16.74
C LEU A 487 48.99 -2.79 15.72
N GLN A 488 48.87 -4.05 16.14
CA GLN A 488 48.45 -5.16 15.28
C GLN A 488 46.99 -5.07 14.84
N ILE A 489 46.09 -4.56 15.70
CA ILE A 489 44.68 -4.29 15.39
C ILE A 489 44.56 -3.13 14.39
N LEU A 490 45.39 -2.09 14.52
CA LEU A 490 45.41 -0.95 13.61
C LEU A 490 46.09 -1.27 12.27
N ASP A 491 47.08 -2.17 12.26
CA ASP A 491 47.80 -2.59 11.06
C ASP A 491 47.03 -3.61 10.21
N HIS A 492 45.90 -4.17 10.69
CA HIS A 492 45.16 -5.19 9.94
C HIS A 492 44.50 -4.69 8.64
N ASP A 493 44.35 -3.37 8.45
CA ASP A 493 43.70 -2.78 7.27
C ASP A 493 44.59 -1.80 6.45
N SER A 494 45.88 -1.64 6.77
CA SER A 494 46.74 -0.68 6.04
C SER A 494 47.96 -1.34 5.37
N GLU A 495 47.90 -1.51 4.05
CA GLU A 495 49.07 -1.89 3.23
C GLU A 495 50.13 -0.77 3.11
N HIS A 496 49.99 0.35 3.83
CA HIS A 496 50.80 1.54 3.64
C HIS A 496 51.64 1.86 4.89
N GLY A 497 52.88 1.36 4.87
CA GLY A 497 54.04 1.98 5.51
C GLY A 497 54.09 1.99 7.05
N ARG A 498 55.01 1.18 7.61
CA ARG A 498 55.40 1.18 9.03
C ARG A 498 55.53 2.59 9.59
N SER A 499 54.50 3.07 10.28
CA SER A 499 54.60 4.27 11.10
C SER A 499 55.42 3.92 12.35
N LYS A 500 56.35 4.79 12.73
CA LYS A 500 57.21 4.56 13.89
C LYS A 500 56.31 4.47 15.15
N PRO A 501 56.45 3.44 15.99
CA PRO A 501 55.62 3.30 17.19
C PRO A 501 55.81 4.49 18.14
N PHE A 502 54.71 4.99 18.70
CA PHE A 502 54.71 6.03 19.72
C PHE A 502 55.51 5.58 20.95
N ARG A 503 56.48 6.40 21.38
CA ARG A 503 57.40 6.07 22.50
C ARG A 503 56.85 6.47 23.88
N THR A 504 55.83 7.34 23.92
CA THR A 504 55.22 7.88 25.14
C THR A 504 53.70 7.87 25.01
N TYR A 505 52.99 7.66 26.12
CA TYR A 505 51.52 7.71 26.16
C TYR A 505 50.97 9.08 25.77
N GLU A 506 51.71 10.17 26.01
CA GLU A 506 51.32 11.52 25.57
C GLU A 506 51.31 11.66 24.04
N ALA A 507 52.28 11.07 23.33
CA ALA A 507 52.32 11.12 21.87
C ALA A 507 51.19 10.28 21.25
N LEU A 508 50.85 9.16 21.90
CA LEU A 508 49.70 8.34 21.53
C LEU A 508 48.39 9.09 21.76
N ASP A 509 48.24 9.78 22.89
CA ASP A 509 47.05 10.57 23.22
C ASP A 509 46.86 11.76 22.24
N HIS A 510 47.95 12.44 21.85
CA HIS A 510 47.87 13.47 20.81
C HIS A 510 47.44 12.89 19.45
N SER A 511 48.01 11.76 19.03
CA SER A 511 47.58 11.11 17.78
C SER A 511 46.15 10.58 17.84
N ALA A 512 45.68 10.13 19.00
CA ALA A 512 44.31 9.70 19.21
C ALA A 512 43.34 10.89 19.12
N ARG A 513 43.72 12.05 19.67
CA ARG A 513 42.97 13.30 19.53
C ARG A 513 42.94 13.78 18.07
N ASP A 514 44.06 13.71 17.36
CA ASP A 514 44.14 14.06 15.94
C ASP A 514 43.28 13.11 15.07
N LEU A 515 43.31 11.80 15.36
CA LEU A 515 42.47 10.82 14.68
C LEU A 515 40.97 11.03 14.96
N ALA A 516 40.60 11.35 16.20
CA ALA A 516 39.24 11.70 16.57
C ALA A 516 38.78 12.96 15.81
N GLY A 517 39.66 13.96 15.69
CA GLY A 517 39.43 15.14 14.85
C GLY A 517 39.22 14.77 13.38
N ASN A 518 40.09 13.94 12.80
CA ASN A 518 39.98 13.48 11.42
C ASN A 518 38.69 12.68 11.17
N LEU A 519 38.29 11.81 12.10
CA LEU A 519 37.02 11.08 12.04
C LEU A 519 35.81 12.01 12.09
N GLN A 520 35.88 13.07 12.90
CA GLN A 520 34.81 14.06 12.93
C GLN A 520 34.72 14.80 11.60
N VAL A 521 35.85 15.23 11.04
CA VAL A 521 35.92 15.91 9.73
C VAL A 521 35.41 15.00 8.61
N THR A 522 35.76 13.70 8.59
CA THR A 522 35.27 12.78 7.56
C THR A 522 33.78 12.47 7.70
N ARG A 523 33.26 12.37 8.94
CA ARG A 523 31.82 12.25 9.20
C ARG A 523 31.06 13.48 8.72
N ASP A 524 31.58 14.67 8.98
CA ASP A 524 30.97 15.93 8.54
C ASP A 524 31.01 16.05 7.00
N ALA A 525 32.12 15.64 6.37
CA ALA A 525 32.24 15.58 4.91
C ALA A 525 31.27 14.55 4.30
N LEU A 526 31.12 13.37 4.90
CA LEU A 526 30.16 12.35 4.46
C LEU A 526 28.71 12.83 4.62
N ALA A 527 28.39 13.48 5.75
CA ALA A 527 27.08 14.08 5.96
C ALA A 527 26.81 15.20 4.93
N GLY A 528 27.82 16.01 4.60
CA GLY A 528 27.76 17.00 3.52
C GLY A 528 27.48 16.37 2.16
N ALA A 529 28.26 15.36 1.77
CA ALA A 529 28.07 14.61 0.52
C ALA A 529 26.68 13.94 0.46
N GLY A 530 26.21 13.37 1.58
CA GLY A 530 24.87 12.81 1.69
C GLY A 530 23.79 13.87 1.41
N ARG A 531 23.90 15.05 2.01
CA ARG A 531 22.96 16.17 1.75
C ARG A 531 22.97 16.60 0.28
N GLU A 532 24.14 16.67 -0.36
CA GLU A 532 24.24 16.98 -1.79
C GLU A 532 23.62 15.90 -2.68
N GLN A 533 23.81 14.62 -2.35
CA GLN A 533 23.16 13.50 -3.04
C GLN A 533 21.64 13.53 -2.90
N TYR A 534 21.12 13.80 -1.70
CA TYR A 534 19.68 13.95 -1.51
C TYR A 534 19.12 15.15 -2.28
N TYR A 535 19.83 16.28 -2.29
CA TYR A 535 19.43 17.45 -3.05
C TYR A 535 19.42 17.18 -4.57
N THR A 536 20.47 16.55 -5.10
CA THR A 536 20.54 16.20 -6.53
C THR A 536 19.48 15.17 -6.92
N ALA A 537 19.20 14.17 -6.08
CA ALA A 537 18.13 13.21 -6.30
C ALA A 537 16.74 13.89 -6.29
N ALA A 538 16.48 14.78 -5.34
CA ALA A 538 15.22 15.53 -5.28
C ALA A 538 15.05 16.44 -6.51
N ARG A 539 16.14 17.07 -6.98
CA ARG A 539 16.14 17.86 -8.22
C ARG A 539 15.84 17.00 -9.45
N LEU A 540 16.51 15.87 -9.61
CA LEU A 540 16.26 14.94 -10.71
C LEU A 540 14.83 14.40 -10.68
N TYR A 541 14.29 14.13 -9.49
CA TYR A 541 12.89 13.74 -9.33
C TYR A 541 11.95 14.85 -9.81
N GLY A 542 12.21 16.10 -9.42
CA GLY A 542 11.47 17.26 -9.91
C GLY A 542 11.56 17.45 -11.44
N ASP A 543 12.74 17.24 -12.03
CA ASP A 543 12.97 17.30 -13.48
C ASP A 543 12.20 16.17 -14.20
N CYS A 544 12.20 14.94 -13.66
CA CYS A 544 11.41 13.82 -14.17
C CYS A 544 9.91 14.11 -14.07
N GLU A 545 9.43 14.67 -12.97
CA GLU A 545 8.03 15.09 -12.85
C GLU A 545 7.68 16.22 -13.82
N ALA A 546 8.58 17.18 -14.05
CA ALA A 546 8.38 18.24 -15.03
C ALA A 546 8.28 17.68 -16.45
N LEU A 547 9.15 16.71 -16.81
CA LEU A 547 9.07 15.97 -18.07
C LEU A 547 7.76 15.17 -18.16
N HIS A 548 7.38 14.49 -17.09
CA HIS A 548 6.13 13.74 -17.04
C HIS A 548 4.92 14.66 -17.23
N ARG A 549 4.89 15.81 -16.55
CA ARG A 549 3.86 16.82 -16.79
C ARG A 549 3.89 17.31 -18.23
N ALA A 550 5.04 17.67 -18.80
CA ALA A 550 5.12 18.11 -20.19
C ALA A 550 4.62 17.04 -21.18
N MET A 551 4.94 15.77 -20.96
CA MET A 551 4.50 14.66 -21.80
C MET A 551 3.00 14.36 -21.68
N TYR A 552 2.39 14.62 -20.53
CA TYR A 552 1.03 14.15 -20.21
C TYR A 552 0.01 15.24 -19.86
N THR A 553 0.39 16.54 -19.83
CA THR A 553 -0.55 17.65 -19.51
C THR A 553 -1.03 18.43 -20.74
N GLU A 554 -0.39 18.31 -21.90
CA GLU A 554 -0.91 18.92 -23.15
C GLU A 554 -1.69 17.93 -24.05
N LEU A 555 -1.67 16.63 -23.73
CA LEU A 555 -2.40 15.61 -24.48
C LEU A 555 -3.55 15.05 -23.64
N GLN A 556 -4.64 15.84 -23.54
CA GLN A 556 -5.95 15.27 -23.19
C GLN A 556 -6.47 14.28 -24.24
N GLN A 557 -5.79 14.10 -25.37
CA GLN A 557 -5.99 12.98 -26.28
C GLN A 557 -4.63 12.57 -26.84
N LEU A 558 -4.08 11.44 -26.40
CA LEU A 558 -3.09 10.70 -27.19
C LEU A 558 -3.77 10.34 -28.53
N LEU A 559 -3.61 11.20 -29.54
CA LEU A 559 -4.05 10.91 -30.90
C LEU A 559 -3.10 9.85 -31.48
N LEU A 560 -3.39 8.58 -31.19
CA LEU A 560 -2.75 7.40 -31.80
C LEU A 560 -3.14 7.20 -33.29
N GLY A 561 -3.44 8.27 -34.02
CA GLY A 561 -3.76 8.22 -35.44
C GLY A 561 -2.88 9.21 -36.20
N PRO A 562 -2.17 8.79 -37.26
CA PRO A 562 -1.48 9.76 -38.12
C PRO A 562 -2.55 10.68 -38.72
N GLN A 563 -2.46 11.97 -38.46
CA GLN A 563 -3.41 12.98 -38.94
C GLN A 563 -3.59 12.94 -40.47
N GLU A 564 -2.58 12.46 -41.19
CA GLU A 564 -2.61 12.20 -42.63
C GLU A 564 -3.65 11.15 -43.01
N LEU A 565 -3.81 10.06 -42.24
CA LEU A 565 -4.84 9.04 -42.48
C LEU A 565 -6.25 9.59 -42.22
N THR A 566 -6.43 10.45 -41.22
CA THR A 566 -7.75 11.06 -40.96
C THR A 566 -8.17 12.01 -42.08
N VAL A 567 -7.22 12.77 -42.67
CA VAL A 567 -7.52 13.62 -43.83
C VAL A 567 -7.86 12.78 -45.06
N GLN A 568 -7.09 11.72 -45.32
CA GLN A 568 -7.35 10.80 -46.44
C GLN A 568 -8.70 10.08 -46.30
N LEU A 569 -9.10 9.70 -45.09
CA LEU A 569 -10.40 9.06 -44.84
C LEU A 569 -11.56 10.03 -45.05
N VAL A 570 -11.44 11.28 -44.58
CA VAL A 570 -12.47 12.32 -44.82
C VAL A 570 -12.58 12.64 -46.31
N GLU A 571 -11.47 12.69 -47.04
CA GLU A 571 -11.47 12.88 -48.49
C GLU A 571 -12.14 11.70 -49.21
N ALA A 572 -11.82 10.46 -48.83
CA ALA A 572 -12.45 9.26 -49.39
C ALA A 572 -13.97 9.22 -49.10
N GLU A 573 -14.39 9.62 -47.90
CA GLU A 573 -15.81 9.71 -47.54
C GLU A 573 -16.54 10.76 -48.39
N SER A 574 -15.91 11.92 -48.63
CA SER A 574 -16.48 12.96 -49.51
C SER A 574 -16.62 12.48 -50.96
N GLN A 575 -15.64 11.72 -51.47
CA GLN A 575 -15.69 11.11 -52.80
C GLN A 575 -16.81 10.09 -52.90
N LEU A 576 -17.01 9.27 -51.86
CA LEU A 576 -18.06 8.26 -51.81
C LEU A 576 -19.46 8.89 -51.78
N GLN A 577 -19.64 9.98 -51.03
CA GLN A 577 -20.88 10.76 -51.03
C GLN A 577 -21.17 11.38 -52.41
N SER A 578 -20.14 11.90 -53.09
CA SER A 578 -20.29 12.45 -54.45
C SER A 578 -20.73 11.39 -55.47
N LEU A 579 -20.16 10.17 -55.38
CA LEU A 579 -20.54 9.04 -56.22
C LEU A 579 -21.99 8.63 -55.97
N GLN A 580 -22.40 8.59 -54.71
CA GLN A 580 -23.78 8.26 -54.33
C GLN A 580 -24.78 9.28 -54.91
N HIS A 581 -24.44 10.57 -54.88
CA HIS A 581 -25.26 11.62 -55.50
C HIS A 581 -25.38 11.41 -57.01
N LEU A 582 -24.26 11.16 -57.70
CA LEU A 582 -24.22 10.96 -59.14
C LEU A 582 -25.01 9.70 -59.57
N MET A 583 -24.94 8.62 -58.78
CA MET A 583 -25.77 7.43 -59.00
C MET A 583 -27.26 7.74 -58.84
N GLN A 584 -27.64 8.56 -57.86
CA GLN A 584 -29.04 8.97 -57.69
C GLN A 584 -29.55 9.80 -58.86
N GLU A 585 -28.73 10.71 -59.40
CA GLU A 585 -29.06 11.49 -60.60
C GLU A 585 -29.27 10.60 -61.83
N ILE A 586 -28.33 9.68 -62.11
CA ILE A 586 -28.44 8.73 -63.23
C ILE A 586 -29.69 7.86 -63.09
N MET A 587 -29.98 7.36 -61.88
CA MET A 587 -31.21 6.61 -61.63
C MET A 587 -32.47 7.47 -61.84
N GLY A 588 -32.41 8.75 -61.45
CA GLY A 588 -33.48 9.72 -61.70
C GLY A 588 -33.74 9.92 -63.18
N GLU A 589 -32.69 10.15 -63.97
CA GLU A 589 -32.76 10.27 -65.43
C GLU A 589 -33.28 9.00 -66.09
N ALA A 590 -32.81 7.82 -65.66
CA ALA A 590 -33.26 6.55 -66.21
C ALA A 590 -34.76 6.32 -65.93
N LYS A 591 -35.24 6.66 -64.73
CA LYS A 591 -36.66 6.63 -64.38
C LYS A 591 -37.46 7.63 -65.21
N ALA A 592 -36.95 8.84 -65.41
CA ALA A 592 -37.58 9.86 -66.24
C ALA A 592 -37.70 9.40 -67.70
N LYS A 593 -36.62 8.91 -68.31
CA LYS A 593 -36.60 8.35 -69.68
C LYS A 593 -37.55 7.15 -69.80
N ARG A 594 -37.58 6.27 -68.81
CA ARG A 594 -38.54 5.16 -68.76
C ARG A 594 -39.99 5.65 -68.75
N SER A 595 -40.31 6.65 -67.93
CA SER A 595 -41.66 7.24 -67.90
C SER A 595 -42.04 7.94 -69.22
N GLN A 596 -41.08 8.56 -69.91
CA GLN A 596 -41.29 9.16 -71.24
C GLN A 596 -41.59 8.10 -72.30
N LEU A 597 -40.86 6.98 -72.27
CA LEU A 597 -41.12 5.83 -73.14
C LEU A 597 -42.52 5.26 -72.87
N GLU A 598 -42.91 5.08 -71.61
CA GLU A 598 -44.25 4.58 -71.26
C GLU A 598 -45.37 5.51 -71.79
N ARG A 599 -45.18 6.83 -71.73
CA ARG A 599 -46.16 7.82 -72.21
C ARG A 599 -46.21 7.98 -73.73
N ASN A 600 -45.10 7.83 -74.45
CA ASN A 600 -45.03 8.07 -75.88
C ASN A 600 -44.74 6.79 -76.68
N ALA A 601 -45.77 6.30 -77.38
CA ALA A 601 -45.68 5.08 -78.19
C ALA A 601 -44.67 5.21 -79.36
N LEU A 602 -44.45 6.41 -79.90
CA LEU A 602 -43.48 6.63 -80.98
C LEU A 602 -42.04 6.47 -80.49
N LEU A 603 -41.70 7.02 -79.32
CA LEU A 603 -40.36 6.87 -78.72
C LEU A 603 -40.07 5.42 -78.32
N ARG A 604 -41.09 4.66 -77.90
CA ARG A 604 -40.98 3.20 -77.69
C ARG A 604 -40.60 2.48 -78.97
N ARG A 605 -41.27 2.79 -80.07
CA ARG A 605 -41.01 2.21 -81.40
C ARG A 605 -39.60 2.57 -81.89
N GLU A 606 -39.19 3.82 -81.71
CA GLU A 606 -37.84 4.28 -82.06
C GLU A 606 -36.76 3.56 -81.25
N ARG A 607 -36.97 3.38 -79.94
CA ARG A 607 -36.07 2.58 -79.09
C ARG A 607 -35.98 1.12 -79.54
N GLU A 608 -37.10 0.48 -79.89
CA GLU A 608 -37.11 -0.89 -80.42
C GLU A 608 -36.30 -0.99 -81.71
N LEU A 609 -36.48 -0.05 -82.64
CA LEU A 609 -35.71 0.02 -83.88
C LEU A 609 -34.21 0.25 -83.61
N TYR A 610 -33.87 1.10 -82.64
CA TYR A 610 -32.48 1.32 -82.22
C TYR A 610 -31.85 0.05 -81.62
N ILE A 611 -32.62 -0.73 -80.86
CA ILE A 611 -32.17 -2.02 -80.32
C ILE A 611 -31.95 -3.02 -81.47
N TYR A 612 -32.90 -3.12 -82.41
CA TYR A 612 -32.76 -4.02 -83.56
C TYR A 612 -31.59 -3.62 -84.47
N PHE A 613 -31.31 -2.33 -84.62
CA PHE A 613 -30.14 -1.84 -85.36
C PHE A 613 -28.82 -2.40 -84.82
N HIS A 614 -28.69 -2.59 -83.51
CA HIS A 614 -27.46 -3.10 -82.90
C HIS A 614 -27.46 -4.62 -82.65
N LEU A 615 -28.63 -5.25 -82.47
CA LEU A 615 -28.74 -6.65 -82.07
C LEU A 615 -29.22 -7.59 -83.18
N ASP A 616 -30.02 -7.11 -84.14
CA ASP A 616 -30.61 -7.96 -85.19
C ASP A 616 -30.98 -7.17 -86.46
N GLN A 617 -30.04 -7.12 -87.39
CA GLN A 617 -30.19 -6.40 -88.66
C GLN A 617 -31.29 -7.00 -89.56
N GLN A 618 -31.53 -8.32 -89.49
CA GLN A 618 -32.57 -8.97 -90.32
C GLN A 618 -33.97 -8.67 -89.81
N LEU A 619 -34.15 -8.63 -88.48
CA LEU A 619 -35.41 -8.24 -87.87
C LEU A 619 -35.72 -6.76 -88.11
N LEU A 620 -34.70 -5.89 -88.04
CA LEU A 620 -34.85 -4.47 -88.40
C LEU A 620 -35.34 -4.31 -89.85
N GLN A 621 -34.70 -4.99 -90.79
CA GLN A 621 -35.05 -4.90 -92.21
C GLN A 621 -36.51 -5.30 -92.46
N LYS A 622 -36.98 -6.42 -91.86
CA LYS A 622 -38.39 -6.84 -91.95
C LYS A 622 -39.36 -5.82 -91.37
N VAL A 623 -39.06 -5.25 -90.20
CA VAL A 623 -39.94 -4.28 -89.53
C VAL A 623 -40.01 -2.97 -90.32
N VAL A 624 -38.92 -2.53 -90.94
CA VAL A 624 -38.89 -1.34 -91.80
C VAL A 624 -39.65 -1.59 -93.11
N GLU A 625 -39.44 -2.73 -93.78
CA GLU A 625 -40.18 -3.12 -95.00
C GLU A 625 -41.70 -3.18 -94.75
N GLU A 626 -42.14 -3.72 -93.60
CA GLU A 626 -43.56 -3.72 -93.21
C GLU A 626 -44.13 -2.31 -92.97
N LEU A 627 -43.32 -1.40 -92.41
CA LEU A 627 -43.74 -0.02 -92.17
C LEU A 627 -43.83 0.78 -93.48
N GLU A 628 -42.86 0.59 -94.38
CA GLU A 628 -42.87 1.18 -95.72
C GLU A 628 -44.06 0.67 -96.54
N GLY A 629 -44.36 -0.63 -96.48
CA GLY A 629 -45.54 -1.22 -97.10
C GLY A 629 -46.86 -0.64 -96.57
N LYS A 630 -46.98 -0.44 -95.25
CA LYS A 630 -48.15 0.20 -94.62
C LYS A 630 -48.31 1.68 -95.00
N MET A 631 -47.21 2.40 -95.20
CA MET A 631 -47.24 3.80 -95.66
C MET A 631 -47.56 3.92 -97.15
N ALA A 632 -47.06 3.01 -97.99
CA ALA A 632 -47.39 2.93 -99.40
C ALA A 632 -48.88 2.62 -99.61
N ALA A 633 -49.44 1.70 -98.81
CA ALA A 633 -50.88 1.38 -98.83
C ALA A 633 -51.76 2.55 -98.37
N LYS A 634 -51.31 3.37 -97.39
CA LYS A 634 -52.03 4.58 -96.96
C LYS A 634 -51.96 5.74 -97.97
N ARG A 635 -50.89 5.85 -98.77
CA ARG A 635 -50.78 6.83 -99.87
C ARG A 635 -51.65 6.48 -101.09
N GLY A 636 -52.02 5.21 -101.26
CA GLY A 636 -52.92 4.77 -102.33
C GLY A 636 -54.43 4.98 -102.04
N GLN A 637 -54.78 5.51 -100.86
CA GLN A 637 -56.16 5.76 -100.42
C GLN A 637 -56.46 7.25 -100.14
N GLN A 638 -55.62 8.17 -100.63
CA GLN A 638 -55.89 9.61 -100.62
C GLN A 638 -56.24 10.11 -102.01
#